data_AF-A0AA38S847-F1
#
_entry.id   AF-A0AA38S847-F1
#
_cell.length_a   1.000
_cell.length_b   1.000
_cell.length_c   1.000
_cell.angle_alpha   90.00
_cell.angle_beta   90.00
_cell.angle_gamma   90.00
#
_symmetry.space_group_name_H-M   'P 1'
#
loop_
_entity.id
_entity.type
_entity.pdbx_description
1 polymer ?
#
loop_
_entity_poly.entity_id
_entity_poly.type
_entity_poly.pdbx_seq_one_letter_code
_entity_poly.pdbx_strand_id
1 'polypeptide(L)'
;MGWPSGRLMGAGISRCPYGSGYPGMCMCEMMRVAVVGSGISGMAAAYVLAKAGVNVVLYDKEDYLTTTIDGVDLDLAFMLFNRVTYPNMVEFFEKLGVDVEISDMSFSVSLDEGHGYEWGNRNTFSSLFTQKMNILNPYFLKMLRELTNFKDDVLRYFQELEHNQNNGRNETLSDFIQSHGYSELFQKAYLVPICSSIWPCPMEGVMRFSAYSVLSYFRNHHLFQLLNRPQWLTIRRGSHNYIKRVTINIPTLTICKNEQQMKEELESKGCQIRTLAVKCVSKVDEGCLVLCEDGSQEKYDKCIIDADAPDTLSMLGEEATYEEKRILGAFSYVYSDIFLHHDKSLMPQNERAWGALNFHGTKDNKKIDDHDDGLPFLFTLNPPRPPKSTLFKRSMKQPIPTIAASKAIVELDHIQGKRGIWFCGSYQDYGFHEDGVKVGLVAASGMINKSYEILNNPKQMVPSLMEAGARSFVVRFLRDYIAIGTLILMEDGGTTFTFEGTTQKSPLKVYLKIHNPQFYWKIVTEDDIGLADAYINGDFSFIDKTDGLLHMLMIFIFNRDFKKYASKSNKRGWWTPMFSTAILASMKYFCYHVSRQNTLTQTRRNISRHYDLSNELFALFLDETMSYSCGIFKNEDEDLKTAQMRKISSLIEKARVDKNHEVLDIGCGWGTLAIEIVKRTGCKYTGITLSEEQLKYAERKVKECGLQEHIRFLLYDYRQLLDTFNEMIEHVGHEYYEEFFRCCESLLAEDGVFVLQFIAAPDGRYDELRLGPNFIKEYIFPGGCLPSLSRVTSAMAASSRLSVDHVENIGTHYYRTLRLWRTNFRKNKSCVFIYITLSKILSLGFNHEFILTWEYYFDYCAAGFKTKTLGDYQVVFSRPGNVVT
;
A
#
# COMPACT_ATOMS: atom_id res chain seq x y z
N MET A 1 50.54 -21.73 38.31
CA MET A 1 49.12 -22.16 38.45
C MET A 1 48.54 -22.17 37.05
N GLY A 2 48.57 -23.33 36.41
CA GLY A 2 48.45 -23.49 34.97
C GLY A 2 47.28 -24.38 34.56
N TRP A 3 46.79 -24.10 33.36
CA TRP A 3 45.93 -24.86 32.44
C TRP A 3 46.26 -26.38 32.42
N PRO A 4 45.35 -27.33 32.04
CA PRO A 4 44.81 -27.39 30.66
C PRO A 4 43.48 -28.17 30.36
N SER A 5 43.00 -27.95 29.12
CA SER A 5 42.31 -28.82 28.13
C SER A 5 41.63 -30.16 28.49
N GLY A 6 40.53 -30.48 27.77
CA GLY A 6 40.09 -31.87 27.54
C GLY A 6 39.14 -32.05 26.34
N ARG A 7 39.64 -32.68 25.26
CA ARG A 7 38.94 -33.13 24.03
C ARG A 7 38.68 -34.65 24.11
N LEU A 8 37.57 -35.09 23.50
CA LEU A 8 37.30 -36.32 22.70
C LEU A 8 37.67 -37.74 23.22
N MET A 9 36.68 -38.65 23.15
CA MET A 9 36.62 -39.98 22.47
C MET A 9 35.32 -40.66 22.98
N GLY A 10 34.41 -41.29 22.22
CA GLY A 10 34.52 -42.09 20.99
C GLY A 10 34.35 -43.58 21.34
N ALA A 11 33.13 -44.14 21.24
CA ALA A 11 32.93 -45.60 21.33
C ALA A 11 31.64 -46.07 20.61
N GLY A 12 31.83 -46.52 19.36
CA GLY A 12 31.61 -47.91 18.96
C GLY A 12 30.23 -48.55 19.15
N ILE A 13 29.52 -48.64 18.03
CA ILE A 13 28.32 -49.44 17.75
C ILE A 13 28.63 -50.96 17.88
N SER A 14 27.77 -51.72 18.55
CA SER A 14 27.66 -53.17 18.41
C SER A 14 26.25 -53.55 17.93
N ARG A 15 26.20 -54.33 16.84
CA ARG A 15 24.98 -54.91 16.26
C ARG A 15 24.62 -56.22 16.99
N CYS A 16 23.33 -56.48 17.14
CA CYS A 16 22.73 -57.83 17.22
C CYS A 16 21.29 -57.79 16.65
N PRO A 17 20.70 -58.93 16.24
CA PRO A 17 20.11 -59.08 14.91
C PRO A 17 18.58 -59.30 14.90
N TYR A 18 18.02 -59.16 13.68
CA TYR A 18 16.68 -59.53 13.19
C TYR A 18 15.72 -60.33 14.09
N GLY A 19 14.48 -59.82 14.15
CA GLY A 19 13.28 -60.66 13.99
C GLY A 19 12.08 -60.29 14.85
N SER A 20 11.06 -59.73 14.17
CA SER A 20 9.61 -59.95 14.35
C SER A 20 8.75 -58.72 14.64
N GLY A 21 7.78 -58.49 13.74
CA GLY A 21 6.49 -57.85 14.02
C GLY A 21 6.49 -56.35 14.26
N TYR A 22 6.38 -55.55 13.19
CA TYR A 22 5.74 -54.24 13.30
C TYR A 22 4.24 -54.46 13.55
N PRO A 23 3.64 -53.99 14.67
CA PRO A 23 2.21 -53.75 14.68
C PRO A 23 1.94 -52.56 13.77
N GLY A 24 0.97 -52.72 12.88
CA GLY A 24 0.58 -51.72 11.90
C GLY A 24 0.40 -50.34 12.54
N MET A 25 0.97 -49.34 11.89
CA MET A 25 0.56 -47.96 12.03
C MET A 25 -0.96 -47.93 11.81
N CYS A 26 -1.73 -47.76 12.87
CA CYS A 26 -3.16 -47.54 12.79
C CYS A 26 -3.33 -46.25 11.97
N MET A 27 -3.76 -46.38 10.72
CA MET A 27 -4.22 -45.24 9.92
C MET A 27 -5.37 -44.63 10.71
N CYS A 28 -5.12 -43.47 11.34
CA CYS A 28 -6.21 -42.65 11.84
C CYS A 28 -7.06 -42.34 10.60
N GLU A 29 -8.27 -42.92 10.51
CA GLU A 29 -9.14 -42.75 9.34
C GLU A 29 -9.31 -41.25 9.08
N MET A 30 -8.82 -40.80 7.93
CA MET A 30 -8.96 -39.40 7.54
C MET A 30 -10.44 -39.12 7.29
N MET A 31 -10.98 -38.16 8.04
CA MET A 31 -12.37 -37.69 7.90
C MET A 31 -12.68 -37.40 6.43
N ARG A 32 -13.76 -38.01 5.92
CA ARG A 32 -14.25 -37.87 4.56
C ARG A 32 -15.52 -37.03 4.55
N VAL A 33 -15.51 -35.93 3.80
CA VAL A 33 -16.59 -34.94 3.78
C VAL A 33 -17.12 -34.75 2.37
N ALA A 34 -18.46 -34.72 2.23
CA ALA A 34 -19.13 -34.29 1.01
C ALA A 34 -19.44 -32.79 1.07
N VAL A 35 -19.09 -32.04 0.04
CA VAL A 35 -19.58 -30.68 -0.20
C VAL A 35 -20.51 -30.75 -1.41
N VAL A 36 -21.79 -30.45 -1.21
CA VAL A 36 -22.83 -30.57 -2.24
C VAL A 36 -23.14 -29.19 -2.79
N GLY A 37 -22.67 -28.92 -4.00
CA GLY A 37 -22.74 -27.61 -4.67
C GLY A 37 -21.36 -26.98 -4.81
N SER A 38 -21.02 -26.56 -6.03
CA SER A 38 -19.73 -25.93 -6.36
C SER A 38 -19.80 -24.41 -6.47
N GLY A 39 -20.83 -23.79 -5.89
CA GLY A 39 -20.90 -22.34 -5.77
C GLY A 39 -19.72 -21.77 -4.97
N ILE A 40 -19.61 -20.45 -4.92
CA ILE A 40 -18.50 -19.78 -4.25
C ILE A 40 -18.38 -20.18 -2.76
N SER A 41 -19.50 -20.44 -2.09
CA SER A 41 -19.54 -20.93 -0.71
C SER A 41 -19.00 -22.36 -0.59
N GLY A 42 -19.45 -23.27 -1.45
CA GLY A 42 -19.00 -24.65 -1.50
C GLY A 42 -17.51 -24.77 -1.82
N MET A 43 -17.02 -23.98 -2.79
CA MET A 43 -15.59 -23.92 -3.11
C MET A 43 -14.75 -23.37 -1.94
N ALA A 44 -15.21 -22.31 -1.27
CA ALA A 44 -14.53 -21.77 -0.10
C ALA A 44 -14.48 -22.79 1.06
N ALA A 45 -15.58 -23.52 1.27
CA ALA A 45 -15.66 -24.58 2.27
C ALA A 45 -14.71 -25.74 1.93
N ALA A 46 -14.74 -26.23 0.69
CA ALA A 46 -13.86 -27.30 0.20
C ALA A 46 -12.38 -26.93 0.35
N TYR A 47 -12.00 -25.69 0.02
CA TYR A 47 -10.64 -25.18 0.19
C TYR A 47 -10.16 -25.26 1.64
N VAL A 48 -10.96 -24.78 2.60
CA VAL A 48 -10.61 -24.78 4.02
C VAL A 48 -10.45 -26.20 4.54
N LEU A 49 -11.37 -27.09 4.18
CA LEU A 49 -11.33 -28.49 4.59
C LEU A 49 -10.11 -29.22 4.01
N ALA A 50 -9.84 -29.07 2.71
CA ALA A 50 -8.68 -29.69 2.07
C ALA A 50 -7.35 -29.17 2.64
N LYS A 51 -7.26 -27.86 2.89
CA LYS A 51 -6.09 -27.27 3.57
C LYS A 51 -5.89 -27.81 4.99
N ALA A 52 -6.96 -28.21 5.66
CA ALA A 52 -6.91 -28.85 6.97
C ALA A 52 -6.56 -30.36 6.92
N GLY A 53 -6.35 -30.93 5.73
CA GLY A 53 -6.03 -32.35 5.53
C GLY A 53 -7.26 -33.28 5.54
N VAL A 54 -8.47 -32.73 5.36
CA VAL A 54 -9.72 -33.51 5.25
C VAL A 54 -9.85 -34.06 3.83
N ASN A 55 -10.35 -35.28 3.69
CA ASN A 55 -10.64 -35.87 2.38
C ASN A 55 -11.99 -35.33 1.87
N VAL A 56 -11.95 -34.41 0.90
CA VAL A 56 -13.15 -33.68 0.42
C VAL A 56 -13.60 -34.21 -0.93
N VAL A 57 -14.90 -34.50 -1.05
CA VAL A 57 -15.57 -34.75 -2.34
C VAL A 57 -16.55 -33.60 -2.61
N LEU A 58 -16.30 -32.83 -3.66
CA LEU A 58 -17.13 -31.71 -4.10
C LEU A 58 -18.06 -32.19 -5.23
N TYR A 59 -19.36 -32.18 -4.98
CA TYR A 59 -20.39 -32.50 -5.96
C TYR A 59 -20.87 -31.24 -6.66
N ASP A 60 -21.02 -31.32 -7.97
CA ASP A 60 -21.48 -30.22 -8.79
C ASP A 60 -22.57 -30.68 -9.76
N LYS A 61 -23.64 -29.89 -9.85
CA LYS A 61 -24.68 -30.07 -10.87
C LYS A 61 -24.27 -29.23 -12.07
N GLU A 62 -23.91 -29.88 -13.17
CA GLU A 62 -23.42 -29.21 -14.38
C GLU A 62 -24.49 -28.26 -14.95
N ASP A 63 -24.44 -26.98 -14.57
CA ASP A 63 -25.33 -25.96 -15.11
C ASP A 63 -24.59 -24.61 -15.21
N TYR A 64 -23.54 -24.58 -16.02
CA TYR A 64 -22.70 -23.40 -16.16
C TYR A 64 -23.48 -22.22 -16.79
N LEU A 65 -23.21 -21.02 -16.28
CA LEU A 65 -23.74 -19.74 -16.77
C LEU A 65 -22.82 -19.14 -17.84
N THR A 66 -22.34 -19.95 -18.79
CA THR A 66 -21.51 -19.50 -19.92
C THR A 66 -22.19 -19.77 -21.24
N THR A 67 -22.10 -18.84 -22.18
CA THR A 67 -22.60 -19.04 -23.55
C THR A 67 -21.62 -18.48 -24.57
N THR A 68 -21.37 -19.21 -25.65
CA THR A 68 -20.53 -18.75 -26.76
C THR A 68 -21.43 -18.26 -27.89
N ILE A 69 -21.34 -16.98 -28.24
CA ILE A 69 -22.13 -16.36 -29.32
C ILE A 69 -21.15 -15.62 -30.24
N ASP A 70 -21.21 -15.91 -31.55
CA ASP A 70 -20.32 -15.33 -32.57
C ASP A 70 -18.81 -15.46 -32.29
N GLY A 71 -18.40 -16.57 -31.67
CA GLY A 71 -17.00 -16.82 -31.28
C GLY A 71 -16.54 -16.04 -30.04
N VAL A 72 -17.49 -15.42 -29.32
CA VAL A 72 -17.26 -14.71 -28.06
C VAL A 72 -17.91 -15.50 -26.91
N ASP A 73 -17.09 -15.92 -25.95
CA ASP A 73 -17.57 -16.49 -24.70
C ASP A 73 -18.07 -15.38 -23.76
N LEU A 74 -19.32 -15.49 -23.31
CA LEU A 74 -20.01 -14.54 -22.45
C LEU A 74 -20.34 -15.18 -21.09
N ASP A 75 -19.96 -14.47 -20.02
CA ASP A 75 -20.33 -14.82 -18.65
C ASP A 75 -21.69 -14.23 -18.32
N LEU A 76 -22.62 -15.07 -17.86
CA LEU A 76 -23.98 -14.69 -17.47
C LEU A 76 -24.09 -14.53 -15.95
N ALA A 77 -23.03 -14.83 -15.19
CA ALA A 77 -22.96 -14.66 -13.74
C ALA A 77 -21.98 -13.52 -13.38
N PHE A 78 -22.49 -12.45 -12.77
CA PHE A 78 -21.65 -11.31 -12.38
C PHE A 78 -20.71 -11.69 -11.22
N MET A 79 -19.42 -11.89 -11.49
CA MET A 79 -18.39 -11.98 -10.44
C MET A 79 -17.62 -10.67 -10.31
N LEU A 80 -18.17 -9.79 -9.49
CA LEU A 80 -17.63 -8.46 -9.20
C LEU A 80 -17.43 -8.29 -7.71
N PHE A 81 -16.31 -7.71 -7.34
CA PHE A 81 -15.92 -7.50 -5.95
C PHE A 81 -15.02 -6.27 -5.83
N ASN A 82 -14.73 -5.85 -4.62
CA ASN A 82 -13.79 -4.77 -4.36
C ASN A 82 -13.09 -4.99 -3.02
N ARG A 83 -11.96 -4.30 -2.81
CA ARG A 83 -11.11 -4.51 -1.63
C ARG A 83 -11.71 -3.99 -0.31
N VAL A 84 -12.82 -3.25 -0.37
CA VAL A 84 -13.48 -2.67 0.82
C VAL A 84 -14.57 -3.56 1.33
N THR A 85 -15.44 -4.01 0.44
CA THR A 85 -16.69 -4.66 0.82
C THR A 85 -16.62 -6.18 0.60
N TYR A 86 -15.54 -6.66 -0.02
CA TYR A 86 -15.25 -8.07 -0.27
C TYR A 86 -13.85 -8.51 0.25
N PRO A 87 -13.44 -8.16 1.48
CA PRO A 87 -12.09 -8.45 1.98
C PRO A 87 -11.78 -9.95 2.06
N ASN A 88 -12.76 -10.79 2.43
CA ASN A 88 -12.55 -12.24 2.57
C ASN A 88 -12.42 -12.90 1.18
N MET A 89 -13.23 -12.49 0.21
CA MET A 89 -13.14 -12.95 -1.18
C MET A 89 -11.81 -12.55 -1.82
N VAL A 90 -11.37 -11.30 -1.61
CA VAL A 90 -10.06 -10.84 -2.11
C VAL A 90 -8.93 -11.68 -1.51
N GLU A 91 -8.94 -11.91 -0.20
CA GLU A 91 -7.91 -12.73 0.45
C GLU A 91 -7.97 -14.20 -0.03
N PHE A 92 -9.18 -14.73 -0.21
CA PHE A 92 -9.39 -16.07 -0.74
C PHE A 92 -8.82 -16.25 -2.14
N PHE A 93 -9.07 -15.29 -3.05
CA PHE A 93 -8.52 -15.29 -4.39
C PHE A 93 -7.00 -15.09 -4.42
N GLU A 94 -6.46 -14.20 -3.59
CA GLU A 94 -5.01 -14.01 -3.47
C GLU A 94 -4.32 -15.30 -2.98
N LYS A 95 -4.93 -16.04 -2.03
CA LYS A 95 -4.43 -17.34 -1.53
C LYS A 95 -4.50 -18.46 -2.58
N LEU A 96 -5.42 -18.37 -3.52
CA LEU A 96 -5.57 -19.30 -4.64
C LEU A 96 -4.71 -18.91 -5.86
N GLY A 97 -4.07 -17.73 -5.84
CA GLY A 97 -3.32 -17.25 -7.00
C GLY A 97 -4.21 -16.86 -8.19
N VAL A 98 -5.46 -16.46 -7.92
CA VAL A 98 -6.40 -16.03 -8.95
C VAL A 98 -6.07 -14.59 -9.37
N ASP A 99 -5.85 -14.39 -10.67
CA ASP A 99 -5.56 -13.07 -11.22
C ASP A 99 -6.83 -12.21 -11.28
N VAL A 100 -6.72 -10.90 -11.02
CA VAL A 100 -7.85 -9.96 -11.01
C VAL A 100 -7.59 -8.74 -11.90
N GLU A 101 -8.64 -8.14 -12.47
CA GLU A 101 -8.59 -6.92 -13.27
C GLU A 101 -9.65 -5.89 -12.86
N ILE A 102 -9.47 -4.63 -13.28
CA ILE A 102 -10.39 -3.53 -12.96
C ILE A 102 -11.67 -3.65 -13.80
N SER A 103 -12.83 -3.49 -13.15
CA SER A 103 -14.14 -3.46 -13.80
C SER A 103 -14.88 -2.14 -13.53
N ASP A 104 -15.80 -1.77 -14.42
CA ASP A 104 -16.71 -0.64 -14.25
C ASP A 104 -18.07 -1.13 -13.76
N MET A 105 -18.56 -0.55 -12.67
CA MET A 105 -19.90 -0.79 -12.12
C MET A 105 -20.67 0.52 -11.97
N SER A 106 -20.54 1.37 -12.99
CA SER A 106 -21.31 2.58 -13.10
C SER A 106 -22.80 2.27 -13.24
N PHE A 107 -23.61 3.13 -12.63
CA PHE A 107 -25.05 3.02 -12.56
C PHE A 107 -25.68 4.25 -13.20
N SER A 108 -26.79 4.04 -13.88
CA SER A 108 -27.60 5.09 -14.48
C SER A 108 -29.09 4.84 -14.28
N VAL A 109 -29.84 5.94 -14.30
CA VAL A 109 -31.30 5.95 -14.23
C VAL A 109 -31.82 6.79 -15.38
N SER A 110 -32.80 6.25 -16.10
CA SER A 110 -33.62 6.98 -17.06
C SER A 110 -35.10 6.77 -16.71
N LEU A 111 -35.76 7.85 -16.31
CA LEU A 111 -37.19 7.87 -16.01
C LEU A 111 -37.99 8.46 -17.17
N ASP A 112 -39.22 7.98 -17.34
CA ASP A 112 -40.16 8.45 -18.35
C ASP A 112 -39.54 8.52 -19.76
N GLU A 113 -38.84 7.46 -20.17
CA GLU A 113 -38.15 7.35 -21.47
C GLU A 113 -37.12 8.47 -21.73
N GLY A 114 -36.51 9.02 -20.67
CA GLY A 114 -35.55 10.11 -20.74
C GLY A 114 -36.17 11.51 -20.76
N HIS A 115 -37.51 11.61 -20.75
CA HIS A 115 -38.23 12.88 -20.62
C HIS A 115 -38.37 13.35 -19.17
N GLY A 116 -38.22 12.43 -18.22
CA GLY A 116 -38.17 12.72 -16.79
C GLY A 116 -36.74 13.07 -16.36
N TYR A 117 -36.26 12.36 -15.35
CA TYR A 117 -34.90 12.51 -14.85
C TYR A 117 -33.98 11.45 -15.45
N GLU A 118 -32.86 11.90 -16.01
CA GLU A 118 -31.80 11.03 -16.48
C GLU A 118 -30.46 11.44 -15.86
N TRP A 119 -29.77 10.50 -15.23
CA TRP A 119 -28.48 10.74 -14.58
C TRP A 119 -27.68 9.43 -14.44
N GLY A 120 -26.36 9.54 -14.31
CA GLY A 120 -25.48 8.39 -14.05
C GLY A 120 -24.21 8.77 -13.28
N ASN A 121 -23.39 7.79 -12.91
CA ASN A 121 -22.22 8.02 -12.05
C ASN A 121 -20.86 7.61 -12.67
N ARG A 122 -20.82 7.23 -13.96
CA ARG A 122 -19.60 6.78 -14.66
C ARG A 122 -18.51 7.85 -14.76
N ASN A 123 -18.91 9.10 -15.00
CA ASN A 123 -18.03 10.26 -15.15
C ASN A 123 -18.51 11.37 -14.19
N THR A 124 -18.46 11.09 -12.89
CA THR A 124 -18.68 11.95 -11.70
C THR A 124 -19.56 13.19 -11.90
N PHE A 125 -19.08 14.24 -12.58
CA PHE A 125 -19.87 15.45 -12.85
C PHE A 125 -20.63 15.44 -14.17
N SER A 126 -20.01 14.96 -15.25
CA SER A 126 -20.60 14.95 -16.60
C SER A 126 -21.76 13.95 -16.69
N SER A 127 -21.65 12.82 -16.00
CA SER A 127 -22.71 11.80 -15.96
C SER A 127 -23.84 12.16 -14.99
N LEU A 128 -23.55 12.84 -13.87
CA LEU A 128 -24.57 13.22 -12.89
C LEU A 128 -25.48 14.34 -13.42
N PHE A 129 -24.92 15.25 -14.22
CA PHE A 129 -25.63 16.36 -14.86
C PHE A 129 -25.69 16.20 -16.39
N THR A 130 -25.99 14.98 -16.85
CA THR A 130 -26.24 14.67 -18.27
C THR A 130 -27.30 15.61 -18.85
N GLN A 131 -28.38 15.80 -18.09
CA GLN A 131 -29.34 16.87 -18.28
C GLN A 131 -28.84 18.13 -17.55
N LYS A 132 -28.23 19.08 -18.28
CA LYS A 132 -27.64 20.30 -17.70
C LYS A 132 -28.62 21.14 -16.87
N MET A 133 -29.91 21.09 -17.20
CA MET A 133 -30.98 21.79 -16.47
C MET A 133 -31.14 21.29 -15.03
N ASN A 134 -30.71 20.06 -14.73
CA ASN A 134 -30.78 19.50 -13.38
C ASN A 134 -29.85 20.20 -12.38
N ILE A 135 -28.84 20.95 -12.87
CA ILE A 135 -27.97 21.78 -12.03
C ILE A 135 -28.78 22.86 -11.30
N LEU A 136 -29.87 23.35 -11.91
CA LEU A 136 -30.73 24.42 -11.38
C LEU A 136 -32.11 23.93 -10.97
N ASN A 137 -32.40 22.63 -11.12
CA ASN A 137 -33.70 22.06 -10.77
C ASN A 137 -33.79 21.83 -9.24
N PRO A 138 -34.66 22.56 -8.51
CA PRO A 138 -34.74 22.44 -7.06
C PRO A 138 -35.18 21.06 -6.58
N TYR A 139 -35.95 20.31 -7.37
CA TYR A 139 -36.38 18.95 -7.04
C TYR A 139 -35.22 17.95 -7.17
N PHE A 140 -34.39 18.09 -8.21
CA PHE A 140 -33.20 17.26 -8.37
C PHE A 140 -32.16 17.56 -7.29
N LEU A 141 -31.91 18.84 -6.98
CA LEU A 141 -31.02 19.24 -5.89
C LEU A 141 -31.56 18.78 -4.53
N LYS A 142 -32.89 18.80 -4.33
CA LYS A 142 -33.53 18.22 -3.13
C LYS A 142 -33.24 16.73 -3.03
N MET A 143 -33.39 15.96 -4.12
CA MET A 143 -33.05 14.53 -4.13
C MET A 143 -31.58 14.28 -3.75
N LEU A 144 -30.64 15.07 -4.28
CA LEU A 144 -29.22 14.96 -3.92
C LEU A 144 -28.97 15.26 -2.44
N ARG A 145 -29.71 16.22 -1.86
CA ARG A 145 -29.66 16.52 -0.43
C ARG A 145 -30.30 15.43 0.42
N GLU A 146 -31.40 14.84 -0.05
CA GLU A 146 -32.06 13.69 0.58
C GLU A 146 -31.11 12.49 0.64
N LEU A 147 -30.21 12.29 -0.34
CA LEU A 147 -29.20 11.25 -0.28
C LEU A 147 -28.23 11.41 0.91
N THR A 148 -27.79 12.65 1.19
CA THR A 148 -26.97 12.93 2.39
C THR A 148 -27.75 12.71 3.67
N ASN A 149 -29.02 13.13 3.73
CA ASN A 149 -29.86 12.86 4.90
C ASN A 149 -30.08 11.36 5.10
N PHE A 150 -30.31 10.61 4.00
CA PHE A 150 -30.50 9.16 4.02
C PHE A 150 -29.31 8.43 4.60
N LYS A 151 -28.09 8.86 4.27
CA LYS A 151 -26.90 8.32 4.92
C LYS A 151 -26.96 8.49 6.44
N ASP A 152 -27.23 9.71 6.91
CA ASP A 152 -27.21 10.02 8.34
C ASP A 152 -28.35 9.31 9.09
N ASP A 153 -29.54 9.22 8.48
CA ASP A 153 -30.68 8.49 9.02
C ASP A 153 -30.38 6.99 9.14
N VAL A 154 -29.76 6.38 8.12
CA VAL A 154 -29.35 4.98 8.17
C VAL A 154 -28.29 4.73 9.25
N LEU A 155 -27.34 5.64 9.43
CA LEU A 155 -26.36 5.50 10.50
C LEU A 155 -27.02 5.58 11.88
N ARG A 156 -27.98 6.49 12.07
CA ARG A 156 -28.77 6.59 13.31
C ARG A 156 -29.64 5.36 13.55
N TYR A 157 -30.28 4.83 12.52
CA TYR A 157 -31.06 3.60 12.57
C TYR A 157 -30.26 2.43 13.19
N PHE A 158 -29.00 2.26 12.78
CA PHE A 158 -28.15 1.22 13.35
C PHE A 158 -27.67 1.52 14.78
N GLN A 159 -27.43 2.79 15.13
CA GLN A 159 -27.08 3.17 16.51
C GLN A 159 -28.22 2.87 17.48
N GLU A 160 -29.46 3.14 17.08
CA GLU A 160 -30.65 2.85 17.89
C GLU A 160 -30.90 1.35 18.03
N LEU A 161 -30.62 0.57 16.98
CA LEU A 161 -30.71 -0.88 17.00
C LEU A 161 -29.71 -1.57 17.92
N GLU A 162 -28.49 -1.06 18.00
CA GLU A 162 -27.47 -1.55 18.94
C GLU A 162 -27.94 -1.43 20.41
N HIS A 163 -28.78 -0.44 20.70
CA HIS A 163 -29.34 -0.19 22.03
C HIS A 163 -30.64 -0.97 22.29
N ASN A 164 -31.38 -1.37 21.25
CA ASN A 164 -32.68 -2.05 21.34
C ASN A 164 -32.76 -3.29 20.40
N GLN A 165 -32.08 -4.38 20.79
CA GLN A 165 -31.89 -5.58 19.95
C GLN A 165 -33.18 -6.28 19.47
N ASN A 166 -34.33 -6.06 20.12
CA ASN A 166 -35.56 -6.83 19.85
C ASN A 166 -36.50 -6.26 18.78
N ASN A 167 -36.36 -5.00 18.32
CA ASN A 167 -37.42 -4.34 17.53
C ASN A 167 -37.13 -4.07 16.04
N GLY A 168 -35.90 -3.72 15.62
CA GLY A 168 -35.69 -3.22 14.25
C GLY A 168 -35.42 -4.27 13.17
N ARG A 169 -35.84 -5.52 13.35
CA ARG A 169 -35.93 -6.52 12.25
C ARG A 169 -37.35 -6.75 11.75
N ASN A 170 -38.33 -6.02 12.29
CA ASN A 170 -39.74 -6.12 11.91
C ASN A 170 -40.20 -5.00 10.96
N GLU A 171 -39.33 -4.03 10.67
CA GLU A 171 -39.66 -2.86 9.86
C GLU A 171 -39.44 -3.14 8.37
N THR A 172 -40.39 -2.72 7.53
CA THR A 172 -40.22 -2.76 6.07
C THR A 172 -39.51 -1.51 5.57
N LEU A 173 -38.90 -1.58 4.38
CA LEU A 173 -38.30 -0.41 3.75
C LEU A 173 -39.33 0.72 3.56
N SER A 174 -40.59 0.38 3.28
CA SER A 174 -41.68 1.36 3.20
C SER A 174 -41.88 2.14 4.50
N ASP A 175 -41.90 1.45 5.65
CA ASP A 175 -42.10 2.07 6.96
C ASP A 175 -40.97 3.07 7.28
N PHE A 176 -39.73 2.68 6.99
CA PHE A 176 -38.54 3.52 7.18
C PHE A 176 -38.61 4.79 6.31
N ILE A 177 -38.96 4.63 5.03
CA ILE A 177 -39.02 5.74 4.07
C ILE A 177 -40.16 6.71 4.41
N GLN A 178 -41.31 6.20 4.84
CA GLN A 178 -42.46 7.02 5.22
C GLN A 178 -42.21 7.78 6.53
N SER A 179 -41.62 7.14 7.54
CA SER A 179 -41.34 7.78 8.84
C SER A 179 -40.37 8.95 8.75
N HIS A 180 -39.47 8.94 7.76
CA HIS A 180 -38.48 10.00 7.53
C HIS A 180 -38.88 11.01 6.45
N GLY A 181 -40.02 10.82 5.79
CA GLY A 181 -40.59 11.80 4.85
C GLY A 181 -39.82 11.97 3.53
N TYR A 182 -39.17 10.93 3.03
CA TYR A 182 -38.42 10.96 1.75
C TYR A 182 -39.33 11.19 0.54
N SER A 183 -38.92 12.09 -0.36
CA SER A 183 -39.70 12.41 -1.55
C SER A 183 -39.92 11.23 -2.49
N GLU A 184 -41.04 11.26 -3.23
CA GLU A 184 -41.33 10.29 -4.29
C GLU A 184 -40.23 10.27 -5.37
N LEU A 185 -39.62 11.42 -5.65
CA LEU A 185 -38.52 11.51 -6.60
C LEU A 185 -37.30 10.74 -6.10
N PHE A 186 -36.90 10.88 -4.83
CA PHE A 186 -35.80 10.10 -4.27
C PHE A 186 -36.08 8.59 -4.33
N GLN A 187 -37.31 8.18 -4.04
CA GLN A 187 -37.71 6.79 -4.13
C GLN A 187 -37.58 6.26 -5.57
N LYS A 188 -38.17 6.96 -6.56
CA LYS A 188 -38.23 6.52 -7.97
C LYS A 188 -36.92 6.70 -8.74
N ALA A 189 -36.14 7.73 -8.42
CA ALA A 189 -34.95 8.10 -9.18
C ALA A 189 -33.63 7.64 -8.52
N TYR A 190 -33.67 7.12 -7.29
CA TYR A 190 -32.47 6.65 -6.59
C TYR A 190 -32.67 5.30 -5.89
N LEU A 191 -33.54 5.23 -4.88
CA LEU A 191 -33.66 4.07 -4.00
C LEU A 191 -34.13 2.81 -4.73
N VAL A 192 -35.30 2.88 -5.38
CA VAL A 192 -35.89 1.77 -6.11
C VAL A 192 -34.98 1.33 -7.27
N PRO A 193 -34.46 2.23 -8.12
CA PRO A 193 -33.54 1.82 -9.18
C PRO A 193 -32.32 1.04 -8.68
N ILE A 194 -31.69 1.47 -7.58
CA ILE A 194 -30.54 0.75 -6.99
C ILE A 194 -30.98 -0.60 -6.45
N CYS A 195 -32.06 -0.65 -5.64
CA CYS A 195 -32.59 -1.90 -5.10
C CYS A 195 -32.99 -2.89 -6.19
N SER A 196 -33.68 -2.43 -7.24
CA SER A 196 -34.09 -3.28 -8.37
C SER A 196 -32.93 -3.76 -9.22
N SER A 197 -31.79 -3.06 -9.23
CA SER A 197 -30.57 -3.51 -9.90
C SER A 197 -29.83 -4.59 -9.12
N ILE A 198 -30.09 -4.67 -7.80
CA ILE A 198 -29.49 -5.65 -6.90
C ILE A 198 -30.42 -6.86 -6.73
N TRP A 199 -31.68 -6.62 -6.39
CA TRP A 199 -32.74 -7.60 -6.25
C TRP A 199 -33.77 -7.31 -7.34
N PRO A 200 -33.78 -8.07 -8.46
CA PRO A 200 -34.57 -7.79 -9.66
C PRO A 200 -36.07 -7.96 -9.39
N CYS A 201 -36.64 -6.95 -8.75
CA CYS A 201 -37.98 -6.91 -8.21
C CYS A 201 -38.63 -5.57 -8.61
N PRO A 202 -39.93 -5.57 -8.97
CA PRO A 202 -40.66 -4.33 -9.22
C PRO A 202 -40.77 -3.47 -7.95
N MET A 203 -41.13 -2.20 -8.13
CA MET A 203 -41.19 -1.21 -7.05
C MET A 203 -42.03 -1.67 -5.86
N GLU A 204 -43.22 -2.24 -6.06
CA GLU A 204 -44.07 -2.71 -4.95
C GLU A 204 -43.41 -3.82 -4.14
N GLY A 205 -42.54 -4.62 -4.77
CA GLY A 205 -41.77 -5.67 -4.11
C GLY A 205 -40.61 -5.11 -3.28
N VAL A 206 -39.86 -4.15 -3.84
CA VAL A 206 -38.74 -3.48 -3.14
C VAL A 206 -39.19 -2.85 -1.82
N MET A 207 -40.35 -2.19 -1.81
CA MET A 207 -40.87 -1.50 -0.62
C MET A 207 -41.25 -2.47 0.52
N ARG A 208 -41.42 -3.77 0.23
CA ARG A 208 -41.73 -4.82 1.21
C ARG A 208 -40.49 -5.50 1.80
N PHE A 209 -39.30 -5.15 1.32
CA PHE A 209 -38.06 -5.70 1.84
C PHE A 209 -37.83 -5.31 3.30
N SER A 210 -37.03 -6.10 4.01
CA SER A 210 -36.56 -5.77 5.36
C SER A 210 -35.72 -4.49 5.32
N ALA A 211 -36.13 -3.47 6.09
CA ALA A 211 -35.36 -2.24 6.23
C ALA A 211 -33.94 -2.56 6.71
N TYR A 212 -33.82 -3.42 7.74
CA TYR A 212 -32.52 -3.85 8.26
C TYR A 212 -31.58 -4.38 7.16
N SER A 213 -32.06 -5.29 6.31
CA SER A 213 -31.23 -5.92 5.28
C SER A 213 -30.82 -4.91 4.20
N VAL A 214 -31.77 -4.12 3.68
CA VAL A 214 -31.49 -3.13 2.63
C VAL A 214 -30.57 -2.03 3.15
N LEU A 215 -30.85 -1.46 4.32
CA LEU A 215 -30.05 -0.39 4.89
C LEU A 215 -28.64 -0.86 5.28
N SER A 216 -28.51 -2.09 5.77
CA SER A 216 -27.20 -2.68 6.06
C SER A 216 -26.39 -2.85 4.79
N TYR A 217 -27.05 -3.29 3.71
CA TYR A 217 -26.42 -3.41 2.39
C TYR A 217 -25.90 -2.06 1.88
N PHE A 218 -26.74 -1.01 1.95
CA PHE A 218 -26.34 0.35 1.55
C PHE A 218 -25.14 0.86 2.35
N ARG A 219 -25.13 0.61 3.67
CA ARG A 219 -24.03 0.95 4.57
C ARG A 219 -22.75 0.21 4.20
N ASN A 220 -22.84 -1.09 4.00
CA ASN A 220 -21.68 -1.95 3.75
C ASN A 220 -21.09 -1.72 2.34
N HIS A 221 -21.91 -1.33 1.36
CA HIS A 221 -21.52 -1.18 -0.05
C HIS A 221 -21.26 0.27 -0.49
N HIS A 222 -21.17 1.20 0.47
CA HIS A 222 -20.94 2.64 0.21
C HIS A 222 -21.92 3.26 -0.79
N LEU A 223 -23.16 2.76 -0.84
CA LEU A 223 -24.20 3.19 -1.78
C LEU A 223 -24.86 4.52 -1.40
N PHE A 224 -24.31 5.24 -0.42
CA PHE A 224 -24.69 6.62 -0.14
C PHE A 224 -23.91 7.64 -0.97
N GLN A 225 -22.80 7.21 -1.56
CA GLN A 225 -21.87 8.12 -2.24
C GLN A 225 -22.14 8.11 -3.75
N LEU A 226 -22.24 9.30 -4.35
CA LEU A 226 -22.27 9.47 -5.81
C LEU A 226 -20.87 9.57 -6.41
N LEU A 227 -19.89 10.00 -5.62
CA LEU A 227 -18.49 10.20 -6.02
C LEU A 227 -17.59 9.32 -5.13
N ASN A 228 -16.36 9.04 -5.58
CA ASN A 228 -15.35 8.31 -4.80
C ASN A 228 -15.75 6.89 -4.35
N ARG A 229 -16.52 6.16 -5.17
CA ARG A 229 -16.87 4.75 -4.89
C ARG A 229 -15.63 3.84 -4.90
N PRO A 230 -15.67 2.70 -4.18
CA PRO A 230 -14.62 1.69 -4.25
C PRO A 230 -14.33 1.25 -5.69
N GLN A 231 -13.07 0.97 -5.98
CA GLN A 231 -12.65 0.42 -7.27
C GLN A 231 -13.16 -1.01 -7.40
N TRP A 232 -14.03 -1.26 -8.37
CA TRP A 232 -14.52 -2.60 -8.68
C TRP A 232 -13.49 -3.42 -9.44
N LEU A 233 -13.47 -4.71 -9.13
CA LEU A 233 -12.59 -5.74 -9.65
C LEU A 233 -13.43 -6.92 -10.17
N THR A 234 -12.85 -7.64 -11.11
CA THR A 234 -13.32 -8.94 -11.61
C THR A 234 -12.11 -9.86 -11.83
N ILE A 235 -12.32 -11.13 -12.15
CA ILE A 235 -11.23 -12.10 -12.37
C ILE A 235 -10.67 -11.94 -13.79
N ARG A 236 -9.34 -11.88 -13.93
CA ARG A 236 -8.63 -11.66 -15.20
C ARG A 236 -8.85 -12.84 -16.16
N ARG A 237 -9.17 -12.54 -17.42
CA ARG A 237 -9.59 -13.51 -18.48
C ARG A 237 -11.01 -14.06 -18.32
N GLY A 238 -11.82 -13.48 -17.43
CA GLY A 238 -13.28 -13.40 -17.53
C GLY A 238 -13.71 -11.92 -17.57
N SER A 239 -14.63 -11.57 -18.46
CA SER A 239 -15.14 -10.21 -18.76
C SER A 239 -14.12 -9.17 -19.26
N HIS A 240 -13.46 -9.46 -20.38
CA HIS A 240 -12.63 -8.49 -21.10
C HIS A 240 -13.47 -7.35 -21.74
N ASN A 241 -13.11 -6.10 -21.43
CA ASN A 241 -13.38 -4.86 -22.20
C ASN A 241 -14.83 -4.40 -22.43
N TYR A 242 -15.50 -3.87 -21.40
CA TYR A 242 -16.73 -3.11 -21.67
C TYR A 242 -16.48 -1.71 -22.28
N ILE A 243 -15.26 -1.13 -22.18
CA ILE A 243 -15.13 0.34 -22.41
C ILE A 243 -13.93 0.83 -23.25
N LYS A 244 -12.83 0.08 -23.46
CA LYS A 244 -11.60 0.67 -24.04
C LYS A 244 -11.07 0.11 -25.37
N ARG A 245 -11.77 -0.82 -26.02
CA ARG A 245 -11.35 -1.40 -27.32
C ARG A 245 -12.32 -1.15 -28.47
N VAL A 246 -12.87 0.06 -28.57
CA VAL A 246 -13.50 0.54 -29.83
C VAL A 246 -12.46 1.05 -30.84
N THR A 247 -11.16 0.85 -30.61
CA THR A 247 -10.15 1.15 -31.65
C THR A 247 -8.96 0.20 -31.57
N ILE A 248 -8.90 -0.70 -32.57
CA ILE A 248 -7.76 -1.49 -33.07
C ILE A 248 -7.45 -2.84 -32.37
N ASN A 249 -7.78 -3.90 -33.15
CA ASN A 249 -7.25 -5.27 -33.26
C ASN A 249 -7.46 -6.33 -32.15
N ILE A 250 -8.19 -7.38 -32.56
CA ILE A 250 -8.50 -8.73 -32.01
C ILE A 250 -7.20 -9.45 -31.54
N PRO A 251 -7.14 -10.13 -30.35
CA PRO A 251 -7.88 -11.39 -30.11
C PRO A 251 -8.39 -11.69 -28.68
N THR A 252 -9.39 -12.58 -28.66
CA THR A 252 -9.85 -13.53 -27.61
C THR A 252 -10.55 -13.03 -26.34
N LEU A 253 -11.85 -13.37 -26.23
CA LEU A 253 -12.64 -13.54 -25.01
C LEU A 253 -12.84 -15.06 -24.82
N THR A 254 -12.58 -15.57 -23.62
CA THR A 254 -12.42 -17.00 -23.32
C THR A 254 -13.42 -17.43 -22.25
N ILE A 255 -13.92 -18.66 -22.38
CA ILE A 255 -14.58 -19.54 -21.39
C ILE A 255 -14.18 -19.16 -19.96
N CYS A 256 -15.12 -19.17 -19.00
CA CYS A 256 -14.84 -19.08 -17.57
C CYS A 256 -13.77 -20.12 -17.15
N LYS A 257 -12.51 -19.72 -17.23
CA LYS A 257 -11.39 -20.38 -16.58
C LYS A 257 -11.34 -20.04 -15.09
N ASN A 258 -12.25 -19.21 -14.59
CA ASN A 258 -12.23 -18.69 -13.22
C ASN A 258 -12.58 -19.79 -12.20
N GLU A 259 -13.75 -20.42 -12.35
CA GLU A 259 -14.13 -21.58 -11.54
C GLU A 259 -13.27 -22.80 -11.87
N GLN A 260 -12.92 -23.00 -13.15
CA GLN A 260 -12.03 -24.08 -13.56
C GLN A 260 -10.64 -23.98 -12.92
N GLN A 261 -10.04 -22.78 -12.85
CA GLN A 261 -8.76 -22.54 -12.17
C GLN A 261 -8.88 -22.81 -10.67
N MET A 262 -10.00 -22.42 -10.05
CA MET A 262 -10.26 -22.75 -8.66
C MET A 262 -10.43 -24.26 -8.44
N LYS A 263 -11.15 -24.95 -9.33
CA LYS A 263 -11.33 -26.41 -9.33
C LYS A 263 -9.98 -27.13 -9.51
N GLU A 264 -9.15 -26.72 -10.47
CA GLU A 264 -7.80 -27.24 -10.68
C GLU A 264 -6.90 -27.02 -9.44
N GLU A 265 -6.98 -25.85 -8.81
CA GLU A 265 -6.25 -25.56 -7.56
C GLU A 265 -6.77 -26.36 -6.36
N LEU A 266 -8.05 -26.71 -6.33
CA LEU A 266 -8.63 -27.59 -5.31
C LEU A 266 -8.23 -29.05 -5.54
N GLU A 267 -8.25 -29.53 -6.79
CA GLU A 267 -7.78 -30.86 -7.18
C GLU A 267 -6.29 -31.03 -6.88
N SER A 268 -5.46 -30.01 -7.15
CA SER A 268 -4.03 -30.01 -6.78
C SER A 268 -3.80 -30.15 -5.27
N LYS A 269 -4.80 -29.80 -4.45
CA LYS A 269 -4.82 -29.91 -2.99
C LYS A 269 -5.51 -31.17 -2.48
N GLY A 270 -5.92 -32.08 -3.37
CA GLY A 270 -6.50 -33.37 -3.04
C GLY A 270 -8.03 -33.40 -2.90
N CYS A 271 -8.75 -32.35 -3.32
CA CYS A 271 -10.21 -32.41 -3.47
C CYS A 271 -10.58 -33.30 -4.66
N GLN A 272 -11.57 -34.17 -4.48
CA GLN A 272 -12.18 -34.92 -5.59
C GLN A 272 -13.41 -34.17 -6.08
N ILE A 273 -13.42 -33.72 -7.33
CA ILE A 273 -14.56 -33.01 -7.91
C ILE A 273 -15.38 -33.99 -8.74
N ARG A 274 -16.70 -33.95 -8.57
CA ARG A 274 -17.66 -34.82 -9.26
C ARG A 274 -18.76 -34.00 -9.90
N THR A 275 -18.84 -34.07 -11.21
CA THR A 275 -19.95 -33.52 -11.99
C THR A 275 -21.15 -34.46 -11.94
N LEU A 276 -21.80 -34.53 -10.78
CA LEU A 276 -22.95 -35.38 -10.50
C LEU A 276 -23.94 -34.62 -9.62
N ALA A 277 -25.17 -34.48 -10.11
CA ALA A 277 -26.24 -33.87 -9.34
C ALA A 277 -26.64 -34.75 -8.16
N VAL A 278 -26.70 -34.15 -6.96
CA VAL A 278 -27.15 -34.82 -5.74
C VAL A 278 -28.68 -34.75 -5.66
N LYS A 279 -29.30 -35.91 -5.47
CA LYS A 279 -30.74 -36.07 -5.35
C LYS A 279 -31.20 -36.00 -3.89
N CYS A 280 -30.48 -36.65 -2.99
CA CYS A 280 -30.87 -36.78 -1.58
C CYS A 280 -29.64 -36.83 -0.66
N VAL A 281 -29.75 -36.20 0.51
CA VAL A 281 -28.77 -36.31 1.61
C VAL A 281 -29.51 -36.77 2.86
N SER A 282 -29.21 -37.99 3.29
CA SER A 282 -29.86 -38.63 4.45
C SER A 282 -28.89 -38.82 5.61
N LYS A 283 -29.41 -38.78 6.85
CA LYS A 283 -28.61 -39.09 8.04
C LYS A 283 -28.53 -40.60 8.24
N VAL A 284 -27.35 -41.13 8.54
CA VAL A 284 -27.15 -42.52 8.97
C VAL A 284 -26.49 -42.57 10.35
N ASP A 285 -26.43 -43.74 10.98
CA ASP A 285 -25.91 -43.90 12.35
C ASP A 285 -24.49 -43.32 12.55
N GLU A 286 -23.67 -43.39 11.50
CA GLU A 286 -22.34 -42.81 11.44
C GLU A 286 -22.20 -41.92 10.19
N GLY A 287 -22.59 -40.65 10.31
CA GLY A 287 -22.40 -39.66 9.26
C GLY A 287 -23.63 -39.48 8.35
N CYS A 288 -23.39 -39.34 7.05
CA CYS A 288 -24.41 -38.99 6.06
C CYS A 288 -24.24 -39.80 4.77
N LEU A 289 -25.37 -40.11 4.13
CA LEU A 289 -25.45 -40.80 2.84
C LEU A 289 -25.85 -39.79 1.77
N VAL A 290 -25.02 -39.66 0.73
CA VAL A 290 -25.29 -38.80 -0.43
C VAL A 290 -25.70 -39.69 -1.60
N LEU A 291 -26.93 -39.51 -2.08
CA LEU A 291 -27.50 -40.21 -3.24
C LEU A 291 -27.52 -39.25 -4.44
N CYS A 292 -26.90 -39.65 -5.54
CA CYS A 292 -26.87 -38.89 -6.78
C CYS A 292 -28.03 -39.27 -7.72
N GLU A 293 -28.32 -38.42 -8.70
CA GLU A 293 -29.40 -38.64 -9.68
C GLU A 293 -29.20 -39.89 -10.54
N ASP A 294 -27.95 -40.30 -10.78
CA ASP A 294 -27.59 -41.52 -11.52
C ASP A 294 -27.79 -42.82 -10.71
N GLY A 295 -28.23 -42.69 -9.45
CA GLY A 295 -28.44 -43.81 -8.53
C GLY A 295 -27.20 -44.23 -7.74
N SER A 296 -26.04 -43.59 -7.95
CA SER A 296 -24.85 -43.81 -7.13
C SER A 296 -25.05 -43.26 -5.71
N GLN A 297 -24.53 -43.98 -4.71
CA GLN A 297 -24.65 -43.59 -3.30
C GLN A 297 -23.31 -43.75 -2.59
N GLU A 298 -22.94 -42.77 -1.77
CA GLU A 298 -21.71 -42.80 -0.98
C GLU A 298 -21.89 -42.27 0.44
N LYS A 299 -21.18 -42.91 1.39
CA LYS A 299 -21.17 -42.54 2.80
C LYS A 299 -20.02 -41.57 3.09
N TYR A 300 -20.32 -40.57 3.91
CA TYR A 300 -19.42 -39.52 4.37
C TYR A 300 -19.58 -39.30 5.86
N ASP A 301 -18.51 -38.89 6.56
CA ASP A 301 -18.58 -38.60 7.99
C ASP A 301 -19.44 -37.37 8.28
N LYS A 302 -19.36 -36.38 7.38
CA LYS A 302 -20.08 -35.11 7.46
C LYS A 302 -20.38 -34.57 6.07
N CYS A 303 -21.38 -33.71 5.97
CA CYS A 303 -21.75 -33.05 4.72
C CYS A 303 -21.92 -31.53 4.90
N ILE A 304 -21.50 -30.76 3.90
CA ILE A 304 -21.86 -29.35 3.71
C ILE A 304 -22.76 -29.28 2.47
N ILE A 305 -23.91 -28.63 2.59
CA ILE A 305 -24.80 -28.36 1.46
C ILE A 305 -24.71 -26.88 1.10
N ASP A 306 -24.20 -26.59 -0.10
CA ASP A 306 -24.17 -25.28 -0.77
C ASP A 306 -25.21 -25.24 -1.89
N ALA A 307 -26.47 -24.99 -1.53
CA ALA A 307 -27.57 -24.90 -2.48
C ALA A 307 -28.61 -23.92 -1.98
N ASP A 308 -29.50 -23.44 -2.85
CA ASP A 308 -30.61 -22.60 -2.42
C ASP A 308 -31.49 -23.34 -1.39
N ALA A 309 -32.04 -22.61 -0.43
CA ALA A 309 -32.81 -23.20 0.68
C ALA A 309 -33.96 -24.15 0.25
N PRO A 310 -34.74 -23.88 -0.82
CA PRO A 310 -35.73 -24.83 -1.34
C PRO A 310 -35.11 -26.11 -1.90
N ASP A 311 -33.96 -26.00 -2.58
CA ASP A 311 -33.23 -27.16 -3.11
C ASP A 311 -32.63 -27.98 -1.97
N THR A 312 -32.09 -27.32 -0.93
CA THR A 312 -31.65 -27.97 0.31
C THR A 312 -32.79 -28.75 0.96
N LEU A 313 -33.98 -28.15 1.12
CA LEU A 313 -35.14 -28.84 1.68
C LEU A 313 -35.59 -30.01 0.81
N SER A 314 -35.52 -29.86 -0.51
CA SER A 314 -35.80 -30.96 -1.45
C SER A 314 -34.81 -32.11 -1.30
N MET A 315 -33.52 -31.83 -1.10
CA MET A 315 -32.49 -32.85 -0.90
C MET A 315 -32.60 -33.54 0.47
N LEU A 316 -33.06 -32.85 1.51
CA LEU A 316 -33.31 -33.45 2.83
C LEU A 316 -34.61 -34.26 2.88
N GLY A 317 -35.58 -33.93 2.02
CA GLY A 317 -36.85 -34.63 1.90
C GLY A 317 -37.63 -34.73 3.22
N GLU A 318 -38.20 -35.90 3.49
CA GLU A 318 -38.99 -36.15 4.71
C GLU A 318 -38.15 -36.17 5.99
N GLU A 319 -36.83 -36.35 5.88
CA GLU A 319 -35.91 -36.36 7.03
C GLU A 319 -35.60 -34.96 7.58
N ALA A 320 -35.96 -33.88 6.86
CA ALA A 320 -35.77 -32.51 7.34
C ALA A 320 -36.50 -32.30 8.67
N THR A 321 -35.80 -31.78 9.69
CA THR A 321 -36.44 -31.52 11.00
C THR A 321 -37.43 -30.37 10.89
N TYR A 322 -38.30 -30.27 11.90
CA TYR A 322 -39.16 -29.11 12.07
C TYR A 322 -38.39 -27.79 12.02
N GLU A 323 -37.27 -27.67 12.74
CA GLU A 323 -36.45 -26.45 12.75
C GLU A 323 -35.83 -26.15 11.38
N GLU A 324 -35.32 -27.16 10.67
CA GLU A 324 -34.80 -26.98 9.31
C GLU A 324 -35.89 -26.52 8.33
N LYS A 325 -37.06 -27.17 8.34
CA LYS A 325 -38.21 -26.77 7.51
C LYS A 325 -38.64 -25.33 7.80
N ARG A 326 -38.68 -24.94 9.07
CA ARG A 326 -39.08 -23.60 9.51
C ARG A 326 -38.07 -22.52 9.12
N ILE A 327 -36.78 -22.76 9.35
CA ILE A 327 -35.71 -21.79 9.10
C ILE A 327 -35.42 -21.69 7.60
N LEU A 328 -35.15 -22.82 6.93
CA LEU A 328 -34.85 -22.83 5.49
C LEU A 328 -36.08 -22.45 4.64
N GLY A 329 -37.30 -22.74 5.12
CA GLY A 329 -38.54 -22.37 4.44
C GLY A 329 -38.89 -20.88 4.50
N ALA A 330 -38.18 -20.10 5.33
CA ALA A 330 -38.41 -18.66 5.44
C ALA A 330 -37.76 -17.84 4.31
N PHE A 331 -36.82 -18.43 3.57
CA PHE A 331 -36.12 -17.78 2.47
C PHE A 331 -37.00 -17.77 1.20
N SER A 332 -37.22 -16.58 0.65
CA SER A 332 -38.04 -16.38 -0.55
C SER A 332 -37.18 -16.02 -1.75
N TYR A 333 -37.64 -16.40 -2.95
CA TYR A 333 -36.92 -16.22 -4.20
C TYR A 333 -37.81 -15.57 -5.25
N VAL A 334 -37.20 -14.81 -6.15
CA VAL A 334 -37.84 -14.26 -7.36
C VAL A 334 -37.20 -14.86 -8.61
N TYR A 335 -38.01 -15.10 -9.62
CA TYR A 335 -37.55 -15.51 -10.94
C TYR A 335 -37.45 -14.29 -11.84
N SER A 336 -36.32 -14.14 -12.52
CA SER A 336 -36.07 -13.07 -13.46
C SER A 336 -35.65 -13.62 -14.80
N ASP A 337 -36.24 -13.07 -15.86
CA ASP A 337 -35.85 -13.33 -17.22
C ASP A 337 -34.70 -12.40 -17.60
N ILE A 338 -33.65 -13.02 -18.13
CA ILE A 338 -32.43 -12.40 -18.54
C ILE A 338 -32.36 -12.44 -20.06
N PHE A 339 -32.10 -11.29 -20.68
CA PHE A 339 -31.94 -11.18 -22.12
C PHE A 339 -30.59 -10.61 -22.48
N LEU A 340 -29.85 -11.31 -23.32
CA LEU A 340 -28.69 -10.78 -24.03
C LEU A 340 -29.14 -10.33 -25.42
N HIS A 341 -28.80 -9.10 -25.81
CA HIS A 341 -29.26 -8.50 -27.06
C HIS A 341 -28.35 -7.37 -27.54
N HIS A 342 -28.71 -6.80 -28.69
CA HIS A 342 -28.08 -5.62 -29.27
C HIS A 342 -29.01 -4.38 -29.33
N ASP A 343 -30.24 -4.52 -28.82
CA ASP A 343 -31.26 -3.47 -28.86
C ASP A 343 -30.92 -2.24 -27.99
N LYS A 344 -30.31 -1.21 -28.60
CA LYS A 344 -29.98 0.08 -27.95
C LYS A 344 -31.21 0.85 -27.47
N SER A 345 -32.42 0.52 -27.95
CA SER A 345 -33.63 1.22 -27.50
C SER A 345 -34.05 0.89 -26.06
N LEU A 346 -33.30 0.00 -25.39
CA LEU A 346 -33.41 -0.28 -23.96
C LEU A 346 -32.35 0.46 -23.10
N MET A 347 -31.52 1.30 -23.72
CA MET A 347 -30.51 2.14 -23.05
C MET A 347 -31.05 3.55 -22.78
N PRO A 348 -30.46 4.32 -21.83
CA PRO A 348 -30.77 5.73 -21.63
C PRO A 348 -30.61 6.55 -22.93
N GLN A 349 -31.43 7.59 -23.11
CA GLN A 349 -31.42 8.40 -24.33
C GLN A 349 -30.12 9.20 -24.48
N ASN A 350 -29.57 9.72 -23.38
CA ASN A 350 -28.29 10.41 -23.39
C ASN A 350 -27.15 9.41 -23.18
N GLU A 351 -26.30 9.25 -24.19
CA GLU A 351 -25.10 8.39 -24.11
C GLU A 351 -24.15 8.76 -22.96
N ARG A 352 -24.16 10.03 -22.50
CA ARG A 352 -23.37 10.44 -21.33
C ARG A 352 -23.87 9.83 -20.02
N ALA A 353 -25.12 9.39 -19.98
CA ALA A 353 -25.72 8.73 -18.84
C ALA A 353 -25.39 7.23 -18.81
N TRP A 354 -24.94 6.64 -19.92
CA TRP A 354 -24.72 5.20 -20.02
C TRP A 354 -23.74 4.69 -18.96
N GLY A 355 -24.27 3.84 -18.08
CA GLY A 355 -23.52 3.08 -17.08
C GLY A 355 -23.37 1.61 -17.49
N ALA A 356 -22.64 0.86 -16.66
CA ALA A 356 -22.62 -0.60 -16.74
C ALA A 356 -24.00 -1.21 -16.38
N LEU A 357 -24.71 -0.60 -15.44
CA LEU A 357 -26.07 -0.92 -15.05
C LEU A 357 -26.98 0.26 -15.38
N ASN A 358 -28.06 0.02 -16.14
CA ASN A 358 -28.97 1.07 -16.58
C ASN A 358 -30.40 0.70 -16.17
N PHE A 359 -31.01 1.53 -15.32
CA PHE A 359 -32.39 1.36 -14.90
C PHE A 359 -33.33 2.19 -15.78
N HIS A 360 -34.39 1.56 -16.29
CA HIS A 360 -35.41 2.20 -17.12
C HIS A 360 -36.78 2.15 -16.44
N GLY A 361 -37.35 3.31 -16.08
CA GLY A 361 -38.69 3.40 -15.47
C GLY A 361 -39.80 3.17 -16.52
N THR A 362 -40.91 2.53 -16.14
CA THR A 362 -41.99 2.13 -17.06
C THR A 362 -43.18 3.10 -17.10
N LYS A 363 -43.58 3.47 -18.33
CA LYS A 363 -44.98 3.61 -18.81
C LYS A 363 -45.03 3.37 -20.34
N ASP A 364 -46.20 2.96 -20.82
CA ASP A 364 -46.48 2.38 -22.14
C ASP A 364 -46.14 3.23 -23.40
N ASN A 365 -45.59 2.51 -24.39
CA ASN A 365 -45.73 2.59 -25.87
C ASN A 365 -44.98 3.62 -26.76
N LYS A 366 -44.05 3.01 -27.55
CA LYS A 366 -43.90 2.99 -29.04
C LYS A 366 -42.97 4.00 -29.78
N LYS A 367 -42.05 3.36 -30.54
CA LYS A 367 -41.40 3.73 -31.85
C LYS A 367 -40.07 4.54 -31.69
N ILE A 368 -38.97 4.40 -32.47
CA ILE A 368 -38.69 4.27 -33.93
C ILE A 368 -37.29 3.59 -34.17
N ASP A 369 -37.02 3.25 -35.44
CA ASP A 369 -35.76 2.95 -36.18
C ASP A 369 -34.53 3.82 -35.80
N ASP A 370 -33.25 3.61 -36.18
CA ASP A 370 -32.66 2.96 -37.36
C ASP A 370 -31.11 2.74 -37.16
N HIS A 371 -30.55 1.87 -38.01
CA HIS A 371 -29.16 1.73 -38.54
C HIS A 371 -27.84 1.59 -37.71
N ASP A 372 -27.07 0.65 -38.28
CA ASP A 372 -25.69 0.13 -38.15
C ASP A 372 -24.53 1.01 -37.62
N ASP A 373 -23.71 0.41 -36.75
CA ASP A 373 -22.31 0.00 -37.04
C ASP A 373 -21.69 -0.54 -35.73
N GLY A 374 -21.50 -1.87 -35.66
CA GLY A 374 -20.95 -2.59 -34.51
C GLY A 374 -21.84 -2.53 -33.25
N LEU A 375 -22.71 -3.51 -33.07
CA LEU A 375 -23.68 -3.50 -31.97
C LEU A 375 -23.04 -3.92 -30.62
N PRO A 376 -23.22 -3.14 -29.53
CA PRO A 376 -22.74 -3.53 -28.21
C PRO A 376 -23.56 -4.71 -27.67
N PHE A 377 -22.92 -5.66 -26.98
CA PHE A 377 -23.64 -6.67 -26.21
C PHE A 377 -24.28 -6.01 -24.98
N LEU A 378 -25.60 -6.12 -24.88
CA LEU A 378 -26.43 -5.55 -23.82
C LEU A 378 -27.11 -6.68 -23.06
N PHE A 379 -27.17 -6.53 -21.74
CA PHE A 379 -27.82 -7.47 -20.84
C PHE A 379 -28.95 -6.74 -20.11
N THR A 380 -30.18 -7.22 -20.30
CA THR A 380 -31.36 -6.61 -19.68
C THR A 380 -32.14 -7.65 -18.87
N LEU A 381 -32.42 -7.28 -17.62
CA LEU A 381 -33.23 -8.06 -16.69
C LEU A 381 -34.68 -7.58 -16.77
N ASN A 382 -35.61 -8.51 -16.95
CA ASN A 382 -37.06 -8.27 -16.95
C ASN A 382 -37.47 -7.04 -17.78
N PRO A 383 -37.06 -6.94 -19.07
CA PRO A 383 -37.39 -5.77 -19.86
C PRO A 383 -38.92 -5.64 -20.00
N PRO A 384 -39.47 -4.41 -20.04
CA PRO A 384 -40.92 -4.20 -20.16
C PRO A 384 -41.49 -4.75 -21.46
N ARG A 385 -40.64 -4.94 -22.47
CA ARG A 385 -40.92 -5.63 -23.72
C ARG A 385 -39.71 -6.48 -24.12
N PRO A 386 -39.89 -7.60 -24.82
CA PRO A 386 -38.77 -8.35 -25.39
C PRO A 386 -37.88 -7.45 -26.27
N PRO A 387 -36.54 -7.60 -26.21
CA PRO A 387 -35.63 -6.87 -27.09
C PRO A 387 -35.86 -7.22 -28.57
N LYS A 388 -35.70 -6.24 -29.47
CA LYS A 388 -35.89 -6.42 -30.91
C LYS A 388 -34.98 -7.52 -31.52
N SER A 389 -33.80 -7.74 -30.94
CA SER A 389 -32.81 -8.73 -31.39
C SER A 389 -32.22 -9.48 -30.19
N THR A 390 -32.91 -10.52 -29.73
CA THR A 390 -32.47 -11.36 -28.61
C THR A 390 -31.49 -12.42 -29.10
N LEU A 391 -30.30 -12.46 -28.50
CA LEU A 391 -29.27 -13.45 -28.76
C LEU A 391 -29.41 -14.66 -27.83
N PHE A 392 -29.77 -14.40 -26.57
CA PHE A 392 -29.91 -15.43 -25.55
C PHE A 392 -30.96 -15.01 -24.50
N LYS A 393 -31.76 -15.98 -24.03
CA LYS A 393 -32.71 -15.80 -22.93
C LYS A 393 -32.53 -16.93 -21.91
N ARG A 394 -32.46 -16.57 -20.63
CA ARG A 394 -32.50 -17.54 -19.50
C ARG A 394 -33.32 -16.99 -18.35
N SER A 395 -34.01 -17.87 -17.64
CA SER A 395 -34.65 -17.52 -16.37
C SER A 395 -33.72 -17.91 -15.23
N MET A 396 -33.49 -16.98 -14.30
CA MET A 396 -32.69 -17.21 -13.10
C MET A 396 -33.51 -16.96 -11.84
N LYS A 397 -33.26 -17.75 -10.80
CA LYS A 397 -33.80 -17.54 -9.46
C LYS A 397 -32.80 -16.76 -8.61
N GLN A 398 -33.29 -15.83 -7.78
CA GLN A 398 -32.46 -15.07 -6.84
C GLN A 398 -33.17 -14.89 -5.50
N PRO A 399 -32.46 -14.97 -4.36
CA PRO A 399 -33.04 -14.73 -3.05
C PRO A 399 -33.41 -13.25 -2.86
N ILE A 400 -34.46 -12.98 -2.09
CA ILE A 400 -34.89 -11.62 -1.74
C ILE A 400 -34.85 -11.35 -0.22
N PRO A 401 -34.51 -10.11 0.20
CA PRO A 401 -34.29 -9.78 1.60
C PRO A 401 -35.61 -9.48 2.32
N THR A 402 -36.40 -10.52 2.60
CA THR A 402 -37.66 -10.38 3.35
C THR A 402 -37.41 -10.26 4.87
N ILE A 403 -38.41 -9.77 5.61
CA ILE A 403 -38.38 -9.79 7.08
C ILE A 403 -38.22 -11.22 7.61
N ALA A 404 -38.91 -12.19 6.99
CA ALA A 404 -38.82 -13.59 7.38
C ALA A 404 -37.39 -14.14 7.19
N ALA A 405 -36.76 -13.85 6.04
CA ALA A 405 -35.37 -14.23 5.77
C ALA A 405 -34.40 -13.58 6.79
N SER A 406 -34.58 -12.28 7.08
CA SER A 406 -33.75 -11.55 8.06
C SER A 406 -33.81 -12.14 9.47
N LYS A 407 -34.96 -12.69 9.89
CA LYS A 407 -35.11 -13.42 11.16
C LYS A 407 -34.50 -14.81 11.09
N ALA A 408 -34.75 -15.56 10.02
CA ALA A 408 -34.21 -16.89 9.84
C ALA A 408 -32.68 -16.92 9.88
N ILE A 409 -32.00 -15.89 9.34
CA ILE A 409 -30.54 -15.79 9.35
C ILE A 409 -29.92 -15.88 10.76
N VAL A 410 -30.52 -15.25 11.78
CA VAL A 410 -29.99 -15.32 13.16
C VAL A 410 -30.30 -16.64 13.87
N GLU A 411 -31.19 -17.44 13.30
CA GLU A 411 -31.57 -18.74 13.84
C GLU A 411 -30.83 -19.89 13.15
N LEU A 412 -30.02 -19.62 12.11
CA LEU A 412 -29.28 -20.66 11.38
C LEU A 412 -28.36 -21.48 12.28
N ASP A 413 -27.76 -20.89 13.31
CA ASP A 413 -26.92 -21.60 14.29
C ASP A 413 -27.66 -22.72 15.03
N HIS A 414 -29.01 -22.67 15.07
CA HIS A 414 -29.82 -23.73 15.68
C HIS A 414 -29.79 -25.03 14.86
N ILE A 415 -29.54 -24.97 13.56
CA ILE A 415 -29.53 -26.13 12.66
C ILE A 415 -28.12 -26.55 12.21
N GLN A 416 -27.12 -25.66 12.28
CA GLN A 416 -25.75 -25.96 11.84
C GLN A 416 -25.12 -27.12 12.62
N GLY A 417 -24.68 -28.16 11.90
CA GLY A 417 -23.89 -29.27 12.43
C GLY A 417 -24.64 -30.25 13.35
N LYS A 418 -25.90 -30.01 13.70
CA LYS A 418 -26.67 -30.78 14.70
C LYS A 418 -26.77 -32.27 14.38
N ARG A 419 -26.73 -32.63 13.09
CA ARG A 419 -26.83 -34.00 12.62
C ARG A 419 -25.66 -34.42 11.73
N GLY A 420 -24.53 -33.73 11.79
CA GLY A 420 -23.41 -33.94 10.86
C GLY A 420 -23.61 -33.28 9.50
N ILE A 421 -24.59 -32.39 9.36
CA ILE A 421 -24.87 -31.62 8.14
C ILE A 421 -24.73 -30.13 8.46
N TRP A 422 -24.02 -29.40 7.61
CA TRP A 422 -23.88 -27.94 7.64
C TRP A 422 -24.51 -27.35 6.38
N PHE A 423 -25.01 -26.13 6.50
CA PHE A 423 -25.72 -25.43 5.44
C PHE A 423 -24.99 -24.14 5.11
N CYS A 424 -24.66 -23.93 3.85
CA CYS A 424 -24.20 -22.64 3.34
C CYS A 424 -24.93 -22.32 2.04
N GLY A 425 -24.93 -21.06 1.63
CA GLY A 425 -25.56 -20.66 0.39
C GLY A 425 -25.82 -19.16 0.30
N SER A 426 -26.18 -18.72 -0.90
CA SER A 426 -26.46 -17.32 -1.23
C SER A 426 -27.58 -16.68 -0.40
N TYR A 427 -28.42 -17.47 0.27
CA TYR A 427 -29.49 -16.94 1.12
C TYR A 427 -29.01 -16.47 2.51
N GLN A 428 -27.74 -16.72 2.87
CA GLN A 428 -27.17 -16.31 4.15
C GLN A 428 -26.53 -14.91 4.00
N ASP A 429 -27.15 -13.90 4.63
CA ASP A 429 -26.84 -12.45 4.57
C ASP A 429 -27.50 -11.68 3.39
N TYR A 430 -26.73 -10.99 2.52
CA TYR A 430 -27.28 -10.15 1.45
C TYR A 430 -27.38 -10.85 0.09
N GLY A 431 -26.78 -12.03 -0.03
CA GLY A 431 -26.76 -12.84 -1.26
C GLY A 431 -25.73 -12.46 -2.30
N PHE A 432 -24.58 -11.97 -1.86
CA PHE A 432 -23.43 -11.67 -2.70
C PHE A 432 -22.26 -12.64 -2.47
N HIS A 433 -21.29 -12.60 -3.38
CA HIS A 433 -20.13 -13.50 -3.35
C HIS A 433 -19.27 -13.39 -2.09
N GLU A 434 -19.14 -12.20 -1.47
CA GLU A 434 -18.46 -12.07 -0.17
C GLU A 434 -19.18 -12.86 0.92
N ASP A 435 -20.50 -12.79 0.95
CA ASP A 435 -21.33 -13.47 1.94
C ASP A 435 -21.22 -14.97 1.73
N GLY A 436 -21.29 -15.43 0.46
CA GLY A 436 -21.03 -16.80 0.04
C GLY A 436 -19.67 -17.33 0.54
N VAL A 437 -18.59 -16.58 0.30
CA VAL A 437 -17.25 -16.93 0.81
C VAL A 437 -17.28 -17.02 2.34
N LYS A 438 -17.78 -16.01 3.05
CA LYS A 438 -17.85 -15.99 4.52
C LYS A 438 -18.58 -17.22 5.07
N VAL A 439 -19.77 -17.52 4.55
CA VAL A 439 -20.60 -18.60 5.08
C VAL A 439 -19.99 -19.97 4.79
N GLY A 440 -19.34 -20.14 3.63
CA GLY A 440 -18.56 -21.34 3.31
C GLY A 440 -17.37 -21.55 4.26
N LEU A 441 -16.60 -20.47 4.51
CA LEU A 441 -15.48 -20.48 5.46
C LEU A 441 -15.93 -20.82 6.90
N VAL A 442 -17.04 -20.23 7.36
CA VAL A 442 -17.62 -20.47 8.68
C VAL A 442 -18.14 -21.90 8.81
N ALA A 443 -18.89 -22.41 7.82
CA ALA A 443 -19.42 -23.77 7.82
C ALA A 443 -18.28 -24.81 7.89
N ALA A 444 -17.25 -24.66 7.05
CA ALA A 444 -16.09 -25.56 7.05
C ALA A 444 -15.29 -25.50 8.35
N SER A 445 -15.09 -24.30 8.91
CA SER A 445 -14.31 -24.13 10.14
C SER A 445 -15.05 -24.66 11.37
N GLY A 446 -16.36 -24.40 11.46
CA GLY A 446 -17.23 -24.99 12.47
C GLY A 446 -17.26 -26.52 12.38
N MET A 447 -17.25 -27.08 11.17
CA MET A 447 -17.17 -28.53 10.95
C MET A 447 -15.90 -29.17 11.55
N ILE A 448 -14.75 -28.50 11.43
CA ILE A 448 -13.46 -28.99 11.94
C ILE A 448 -13.12 -28.43 13.34
N ASN A 449 -14.09 -27.84 14.04
CA ASN A 449 -13.94 -27.24 15.37
C ASN A 449 -12.80 -26.21 15.47
N LYS A 450 -12.59 -25.43 14.40
CA LYS A 450 -11.65 -24.30 14.40
C LYS A 450 -12.43 -22.99 14.32
N SER A 451 -11.93 -21.95 14.99
CA SER A 451 -12.42 -20.59 14.76
C SER A 451 -11.83 -20.05 13.45
N TYR A 452 -12.66 -19.39 12.65
CA TYR A 452 -12.23 -18.59 11.51
C TYR A 452 -12.46 -17.12 11.84
N GLU A 453 -11.42 -16.31 11.70
CA GLU A 453 -11.54 -14.86 11.88
C GLU A 453 -12.00 -14.25 10.55
N ILE A 454 -13.27 -13.82 10.49
CA ILE A 454 -13.80 -13.11 9.33
C ILE A 454 -13.15 -11.73 9.28
N LEU A 455 -12.60 -11.36 8.12
CA LEU A 455 -12.05 -10.04 7.90
C LEU A 455 -13.18 -9.00 7.90
N ASN A 456 -13.00 -7.96 8.70
CA ASN A 456 -13.87 -6.78 8.69
C ASN A 456 -13.58 -5.92 7.45
N ASN A 457 -14.61 -5.20 6.98
CA ASN A 457 -14.45 -4.25 5.89
C ASN A 457 -13.41 -3.18 6.26
N PRO A 458 -12.30 -3.04 5.51
CA PRO A 458 -11.32 -2.00 5.80
C PRO A 458 -11.93 -0.62 5.59
N LYS A 459 -11.38 0.37 6.29
CA LYS A 459 -11.79 1.77 6.11
C LYS A 459 -11.38 2.23 4.71
N GLN A 460 -12.37 2.61 3.89
CA GLN A 460 -12.10 3.24 2.61
C GLN A 460 -11.54 4.65 2.81
N MET A 461 -10.42 4.94 2.14
CA MET A 461 -9.91 6.28 1.98
C MET A 461 -10.83 7.08 1.03
N VAL A 462 -11.49 8.12 1.56
CA VAL A 462 -12.39 8.99 0.77
C VAL A 462 -11.78 10.39 0.73
N PRO A 463 -11.18 10.82 -0.40
CA PRO A 463 -10.63 12.17 -0.52
C PRO A 463 -11.75 13.21 -0.60
N SER A 464 -11.53 14.38 -0.01
CA SER A 464 -12.29 15.60 -0.30
C SER A 464 -12.17 15.98 -1.78
N LEU A 465 -13.02 16.89 -2.27
CA LEU A 465 -12.95 17.35 -3.67
C LEU A 465 -11.56 17.93 -4.03
N MET A 466 -10.95 18.66 -3.08
CA MET A 466 -9.61 19.23 -3.24
C MET A 466 -8.54 18.14 -3.35
N GLU A 467 -8.56 17.17 -2.43
CA GLU A 467 -7.61 16.05 -2.43
C GLU A 467 -7.82 15.13 -3.65
N ALA A 468 -9.06 14.96 -4.12
CA ALA A 468 -9.36 14.20 -5.32
C ALA A 468 -8.75 14.86 -6.56
N GLY A 469 -8.80 16.20 -6.65
CA GLY A 469 -8.11 16.97 -7.69
C GLY A 469 -6.59 16.80 -7.63
N ALA A 470 -6.01 16.88 -6.43
CA ALA A 470 -4.58 16.65 -6.22
C ALA A 470 -4.16 15.23 -6.60
N ARG A 471 -4.95 14.21 -6.20
CA ARG A 471 -4.75 12.81 -6.59
C ARG A 471 -4.73 12.65 -8.10
N SER A 472 -5.72 13.18 -8.81
CA SER A 472 -5.78 13.10 -10.27
C SER A 472 -4.55 13.73 -10.94
N PHE A 473 -4.06 14.85 -10.40
CA PHE A 473 -2.84 15.49 -10.89
C PHE A 473 -1.59 14.63 -10.64
N VAL A 474 -1.38 14.15 -9.41
CA VAL A 474 -0.24 13.31 -9.04
C VAL A 474 -0.22 12.01 -9.85
N VAL A 475 -1.36 11.33 -9.98
CA VAL A 475 -1.48 10.10 -10.77
C VAL A 475 -1.16 10.35 -12.25
N ARG A 476 -1.65 11.45 -12.83
CA ARG A 476 -1.31 11.81 -14.21
C ARG A 476 0.17 12.09 -14.37
N PHE A 477 0.74 12.88 -13.46
CA PHE A 477 2.16 13.19 -13.46
C PHE A 477 3.01 11.91 -13.39
N LEU A 478 2.75 11.03 -12.43
CA LEU A 478 3.53 9.80 -12.24
C LEU A 478 3.44 8.88 -13.45
N ARG A 479 2.27 8.81 -14.11
CA ARG A 479 2.11 8.04 -15.35
C ARG A 479 2.99 8.56 -16.48
N ASP A 480 3.13 9.87 -16.60
CA ASP A 480 3.98 10.47 -17.63
C ASP A 480 5.46 10.46 -17.20
N TYR A 481 5.73 10.50 -15.89
CA TYR A 481 7.05 10.65 -15.31
C TYR A 481 7.85 9.35 -15.21
N ILE A 482 7.21 8.25 -14.78
CA ILE A 482 7.87 6.96 -14.55
C ILE A 482 8.08 6.23 -15.89
N ALA A 483 9.32 6.31 -16.40
CA ALA A 483 9.81 5.60 -17.58
C ALA A 483 10.80 4.46 -17.24
N ILE A 484 11.41 4.48 -16.05
CA ILE A 484 12.34 3.48 -15.50
C ILE A 484 11.78 2.96 -14.17
N GLY A 485 11.68 1.64 -14.01
CA GLY A 485 11.19 0.97 -12.80
C GLY A 485 9.66 0.94 -12.69
N THR A 486 9.16 0.41 -11.57
CA THR A 486 7.72 0.25 -11.31
C THR A 486 7.36 0.82 -9.94
N LEU A 487 6.37 1.71 -9.90
CA LEU A 487 5.81 2.29 -8.69
C LEU A 487 4.33 1.91 -8.57
N ILE A 488 3.92 1.35 -7.45
CA ILE A 488 2.54 0.93 -7.20
C ILE A 488 2.04 1.64 -5.94
N LEU A 489 1.01 2.48 -6.08
CA LEU A 489 0.33 3.13 -4.97
C LEU A 489 -0.94 2.36 -4.63
N MET A 490 -1.10 1.95 -3.38
CA MET A 490 -2.26 1.23 -2.88
C MET A 490 -2.95 2.10 -1.83
N GLU A 491 -4.07 2.71 -2.19
CA GLU A 491 -4.86 3.47 -1.22
C GLU A 491 -5.54 2.52 -0.22
N ASP A 492 -5.61 2.89 1.06
CA ASP A 492 -6.29 2.10 2.09
C ASP A 492 -7.78 1.94 1.73
N GLY A 493 -8.19 0.69 1.48
CA GLY A 493 -9.53 0.39 0.94
C GLY A 493 -9.83 1.10 -0.39
N GLY A 494 -8.83 1.63 -1.09
CA GLY A 494 -9.04 2.51 -2.23
C GLY A 494 -8.56 1.93 -3.54
N THR A 495 -8.17 2.82 -4.44
CA THR A 495 -7.71 2.47 -5.77
C THR A 495 -6.24 2.06 -5.71
N THR A 496 -5.86 1.07 -6.53
CA THR A 496 -4.44 0.78 -6.79
C THR A 496 -4.02 1.44 -8.10
N PHE A 497 -2.97 2.24 -8.06
CA PHE A 497 -2.36 2.85 -9.24
C PHE A 497 -1.01 2.19 -9.52
N THR A 498 -0.83 1.67 -10.73
CA THR A 498 0.44 1.10 -11.19
C THR A 498 1.05 2.03 -12.25
N PHE A 499 2.31 2.41 -12.03
CA PHE A 499 3.14 3.19 -12.95
C PHE A 499 4.34 2.34 -13.31
N GLU A 500 4.39 1.87 -14.55
CA GLU A 500 5.44 0.96 -15.03
C GLU A 500 6.17 1.59 -16.21
N GLY A 501 7.48 1.72 -16.06
CA GLY A 501 8.36 2.21 -17.09
C GLY A 501 8.56 1.19 -18.21
N THR A 502 8.64 1.66 -19.46
CA THR A 502 8.86 0.79 -20.64
C THR A 502 10.32 0.39 -20.84
N THR A 503 11.24 0.95 -20.06
CA THR A 503 12.68 0.71 -20.22
C THR A 503 13.19 -0.37 -19.27
N GLN A 504 13.90 -1.37 -19.82
CA GLN A 504 14.49 -2.47 -19.04
C GLN A 504 15.70 -2.06 -18.18
N LYS A 505 15.97 -0.75 -18.00
CA LYS A 505 17.19 -0.25 -17.34
C LYS A 505 17.23 -0.49 -15.82
N SER A 506 16.11 -0.85 -15.19
CA SER A 506 16.09 -1.18 -13.75
C SER A 506 14.92 -2.10 -13.40
N PRO A 507 15.13 -3.19 -12.62
CA PRO A 507 14.07 -4.06 -12.14
C PRO A 507 13.39 -3.54 -10.85
N LEU A 508 13.69 -2.32 -10.40
CA LEU A 508 13.16 -1.81 -9.13
C LEU A 508 11.63 -1.70 -9.18
N LYS A 509 10.98 -2.39 -8.23
CA LYS A 509 9.54 -2.39 -8.04
C LYS A 509 9.22 -2.01 -6.60
N VAL A 510 8.40 -0.96 -6.42
CA VAL A 510 8.08 -0.43 -5.10
C VAL A 510 6.58 -0.37 -4.89
N TYR A 511 6.13 -0.83 -3.73
CA TYR A 511 4.73 -0.81 -3.31
C TYR A 511 4.56 0.13 -2.12
N LEU A 512 3.72 1.15 -2.29
CA LEU A 512 3.36 2.14 -1.29
C LEU A 512 1.93 1.87 -0.84
N LYS A 513 1.68 1.97 0.46
CA LYS A 513 0.34 2.04 1.03
C LYS A 513 0.04 3.48 1.40
N ILE A 514 -1.02 4.06 0.84
CA ILE A 514 -1.45 5.43 1.12
C ILE A 514 -2.57 5.37 2.16
N HIS A 515 -2.29 5.89 3.34
CA HIS A 515 -3.19 5.87 4.50
C HIS A 515 -4.06 7.14 4.58
N ASN A 516 -3.57 8.25 4.03
CA ASN A 516 -4.22 9.56 4.14
C ASN A 516 -4.20 10.31 2.80
N PRO A 517 -5.34 10.83 2.31
CA PRO A 517 -5.40 11.60 1.06
C PRO A 517 -4.57 12.89 1.07
N GLN A 518 -4.18 13.40 2.25
CA GLN A 518 -3.23 14.51 2.39
C GLN A 518 -1.88 14.25 1.71
N PHE A 519 -1.49 12.98 1.53
CA PHE A 519 -0.34 12.58 0.72
C PHE A 519 -0.32 13.29 -0.64
N TYR A 520 -1.43 13.26 -1.37
CA TYR A 520 -1.50 13.88 -2.69
C TYR A 520 -1.45 15.39 -2.62
N TRP A 521 -2.12 15.98 -1.62
CA TRP A 521 -2.14 17.42 -1.43
C TRP A 521 -0.74 17.97 -1.16
N LYS A 522 -0.01 17.38 -0.19
CA LYS A 522 1.36 17.77 0.18
C LYS A 522 2.32 17.69 -1.00
N ILE A 523 2.25 16.62 -1.79
CA ILE A 523 3.09 16.49 -2.99
C ILE A 523 2.80 17.61 -4.01
N VAL A 524 1.53 17.95 -4.22
CA VAL A 524 1.16 19.01 -5.18
C VAL A 524 1.57 20.40 -4.70
N THR A 525 1.52 20.67 -3.39
CA THR A 525 1.78 22.00 -2.84
C THR A 525 3.24 22.24 -2.45
N GLU A 526 3.97 21.20 -2.06
CA GLU A 526 5.28 21.30 -1.40
C GLU A 526 6.35 20.37 -2.03
N ASP A 527 6.04 19.68 -3.13
CA ASP A 527 6.97 18.85 -3.93
C ASP A 527 7.81 17.85 -3.10
N ASP A 528 9.14 18.00 -3.07
CA ASP A 528 10.07 17.09 -2.40
C ASP A 528 9.98 17.16 -0.87
N ILE A 529 9.74 18.36 -0.33
CA ILE A 529 9.47 18.58 1.09
C ILE A 529 8.10 18.00 1.44
N GLY A 530 7.09 18.21 0.57
CA GLY A 530 5.76 17.63 0.77
C GLY A 530 5.75 16.10 0.81
N LEU A 531 6.59 15.46 -0.01
CA LEU A 531 6.80 14.01 0.04
C LEU A 531 7.45 13.56 1.36
N ALA A 532 8.46 14.30 1.83
CA ALA A 532 9.10 14.01 3.11
C ALA A 532 8.11 14.20 4.27
N ASP A 533 7.35 15.29 4.27
CA ASP A 533 6.29 15.55 5.25
C ASP A 533 5.23 14.47 5.24
N ALA A 534 4.80 14.01 4.06
CA ALA A 534 3.84 12.91 3.97
C ALA A 534 4.39 11.61 4.59
N TYR A 535 5.70 11.34 4.47
CA TYR A 535 6.33 10.19 5.13
C TYR A 535 6.42 10.38 6.64
N ILE A 536 6.88 11.56 7.09
CA ILE A 536 7.07 11.90 8.51
C ILE A 536 5.74 11.89 9.27
N ASN A 537 4.66 12.37 8.64
CA ASN A 537 3.31 12.37 9.21
C ASN A 537 2.62 10.99 9.12
N GLY A 538 3.25 9.99 8.48
CA GLY A 538 2.67 8.65 8.32
C GLY A 538 1.51 8.60 7.33
N ASP A 539 1.39 9.56 6.41
CA ASP A 539 0.34 9.58 5.38
C ASP A 539 0.49 8.42 4.37
N PHE A 540 1.70 7.86 4.27
CA PHE A 540 1.97 6.65 3.51
C PHE A 540 3.09 5.80 4.14
N SER A 541 3.12 4.52 3.77
CA SER A 541 4.17 3.58 4.17
C SER A 541 4.55 2.64 3.02
N PHE A 542 5.54 1.78 3.24
CA PHE A 542 6.00 0.81 2.25
C PHE A 542 5.70 -0.62 2.70
N ILE A 543 5.34 -1.50 1.75
CA ILE A 543 5.25 -2.95 2.01
C ILE A 543 6.62 -3.49 2.40
N ASP A 544 7.63 -3.18 1.59
CA ASP A 544 9.03 -3.41 1.95
C ASP A 544 9.49 -2.29 2.89
N LYS A 545 9.48 -2.59 4.19
CA LYS A 545 9.90 -1.65 5.23
C LYS A 545 11.41 -1.39 5.19
N THR A 546 12.22 -2.26 4.60
CA THR A 546 13.68 -2.18 4.63
C THR A 546 14.17 -1.27 3.52
N ASP A 547 13.78 -1.51 2.28
CA ASP A 547 14.34 -0.82 1.12
C ASP A 547 13.32 -0.04 0.28
N GLY A 548 12.03 -0.08 0.64
CA GLY A 548 10.97 0.59 -0.12
C GLY A 548 11.21 2.09 -0.35
N LEU A 549 11.58 2.84 0.69
CA LEU A 549 11.88 4.27 0.59
C LEU A 549 13.12 4.55 -0.26
N LEU A 550 14.21 3.83 0.01
CA LEU A 550 15.46 3.92 -0.77
C LEU A 550 15.20 3.66 -2.26
N HIS A 551 14.50 2.58 -2.59
CA HIS A 551 14.17 2.22 -3.97
C HIS A 551 13.27 3.25 -4.64
N MET A 552 12.29 3.83 -3.93
CA MET A 552 11.45 4.89 -4.47
C MET A 552 12.28 6.12 -4.85
N LEU A 553 13.16 6.56 -3.95
CA LEU A 553 14.04 7.70 -4.19
C LEU A 553 14.99 7.44 -5.37
N MET A 554 15.52 6.22 -5.49
CA MET A 554 16.34 5.81 -6.64
C MET A 554 15.54 5.83 -7.95
N ILE A 555 14.31 5.32 -7.97
CA ILE A 555 13.41 5.39 -9.13
C ILE A 555 13.22 6.86 -9.55
N PHE A 556 12.95 7.76 -8.60
CA PHE A 556 12.79 9.19 -8.90
C PHE A 556 14.07 9.81 -9.46
N ILE A 557 15.24 9.48 -8.92
CA ILE A 557 16.54 9.93 -9.44
C ILE A 557 16.76 9.45 -10.87
N PHE A 558 16.57 8.16 -11.16
CA PHE A 558 16.80 7.59 -12.48
C PHE A 558 15.89 8.21 -13.56
N ASN A 559 14.61 8.42 -13.24
CA ASN A 559 13.66 9.02 -14.18
C ASN A 559 13.99 10.49 -14.49
N ARG A 560 14.51 11.24 -13.51
CA ARG A 560 14.88 12.65 -13.66
C ARG A 560 16.01 12.75 -14.66
N ASP A 561 17.05 11.96 -14.45
CA ASP A 561 18.25 11.97 -15.26
C ASP A 561 17.92 11.49 -16.68
N PHE A 562 17.10 10.43 -16.83
CA PHE A 562 16.62 9.94 -18.13
C PHE A 562 15.90 11.02 -18.94
N LYS A 563 14.94 11.74 -18.33
CA LYS A 563 14.21 12.81 -19.02
C LYS A 563 15.08 14.02 -19.37
N LYS A 564 16.07 14.36 -18.52
CA LYS A 564 17.04 15.42 -18.83
C LYS A 564 17.89 15.09 -20.06
N TYR A 565 18.29 13.82 -20.24
CA TYR A 565 18.98 13.40 -21.46
C TYR A 565 18.07 13.37 -22.69
N ALA A 566 16.78 13.04 -22.52
CA ALA A 566 15.82 13.00 -23.62
C ALA A 566 15.35 14.39 -24.09
N SER A 567 15.37 15.40 -23.20
CA SER A 567 14.93 16.78 -23.50
C SER A 567 16.12 17.75 -23.59
N LYS A 568 16.43 18.27 -24.78
CA LYS A 568 17.48 19.30 -25.01
C LYS A 568 17.13 20.71 -24.46
N SER A 569 16.10 20.85 -23.61
CA SER A 569 15.62 22.15 -23.12
C SER A 569 16.03 22.40 -21.66
N ASN A 570 16.95 23.35 -21.46
CA ASN A 570 17.43 23.87 -20.16
C ASN A 570 16.44 24.83 -19.47
N LYS A 571 15.12 24.61 -19.57
CA LYS A 571 14.16 25.44 -18.85
C LYS A 571 14.04 24.97 -17.39
N ARG A 572 14.59 25.82 -16.50
CA ARG A 572 14.36 25.94 -15.05
C ARG A 572 13.30 25.00 -14.46
N GLY A 573 13.73 24.15 -13.51
CA GLY A 573 12.89 23.46 -12.52
C GLY A 573 11.93 22.41 -13.09
N TRP A 574 12.01 21.18 -12.57
CA TRP A 574 11.20 20.03 -13.00
C TRP A 574 9.67 20.19 -12.75
N TRP A 575 9.24 21.30 -12.14
CA TRP A 575 7.82 21.61 -11.93
C TRP A 575 7.54 23.11 -12.14
N THR A 576 6.65 23.45 -13.05
CA THR A 576 5.94 24.75 -13.01
C THR A 576 4.48 24.45 -12.65
N PRO A 577 4.06 24.61 -11.38
CA PRO A 577 2.69 24.36 -10.99
C PRO A 577 1.76 25.43 -11.59
N MET A 578 0.69 25.00 -12.24
CA MET A 578 -0.39 25.89 -12.72
C MET A 578 -1.36 26.26 -11.58
N PHE A 579 -0.86 26.51 -10.36
CA PHE A 579 -1.65 26.99 -9.22
C PHE A 579 -0.81 27.92 -8.35
N SER A 580 -1.38 29.08 -8.00
CA SER A 580 -0.77 30.19 -7.25
C SER A 580 -0.37 29.86 -5.80
N THR A 581 -0.65 28.65 -5.30
CA THR A 581 -0.30 28.20 -3.95
C THR A 581 1.16 27.80 -3.79
N ALA A 582 1.81 27.34 -4.86
CA ALA A 582 3.25 27.05 -4.85
C ALA A 582 4.10 28.32 -4.64
N ILE A 583 3.59 29.49 -5.02
CA ILE A 583 4.25 30.78 -4.74
C ILE A 583 4.26 31.04 -3.23
N LEU A 584 3.16 30.77 -2.51
CA LEU A 584 3.12 30.95 -1.05
C LEU A 584 3.98 29.94 -0.29
N ALA A 585 3.98 28.67 -0.70
CA ALA A 585 4.87 27.65 -0.13
C ALA A 585 6.34 27.98 -0.40
N SER A 586 6.69 28.29 -1.66
CA SER A 586 8.05 28.71 -2.02
C SER A 586 8.47 30.00 -1.32
N MET A 587 7.58 30.97 -1.11
CA MET A 587 7.86 32.19 -0.33
C MET A 587 8.05 31.88 1.16
N LYS A 588 7.26 30.98 1.76
CA LYS A 588 7.46 30.52 3.15
C LYS A 588 8.85 29.91 3.33
N TYR A 589 9.23 28.94 2.49
CA TYR A 589 10.55 28.29 2.57
C TYR A 589 11.69 29.23 2.14
N PHE A 590 11.48 30.10 1.16
CA PHE A 590 12.47 31.10 0.74
C PHE A 590 12.76 32.11 1.87
N CYS A 591 11.72 32.70 2.48
CA CYS A 591 11.89 33.61 3.62
C CYS A 591 12.57 32.91 4.80
N TYR A 592 12.23 31.66 5.07
CA TYR A 592 12.84 30.87 6.14
C TYR A 592 14.31 30.55 5.85
N HIS A 593 14.65 30.19 4.60
CA HIS A 593 16.01 29.93 4.13
C HIS A 593 16.87 31.21 4.18
N VAL A 594 16.32 32.37 3.83
CA VAL A 594 17.01 33.66 3.95
C VAL A 594 17.25 34.02 5.42
N SER A 595 16.32 33.71 6.33
CA SER A 595 16.52 33.94 7.77
C SER A 595 17.57 33.03 8.43
N ARG A 596 17.94 31.92 7.75
CA ARG A 596 18.88 30.89 8.22
C ARG A 596 20.26 30.96 7.54
N GLN A 597 20.60 32.07 6.90
CA GLN A 597 21.91 32.30 6.28
C GLN A 597 23.08 32.05 7.25
N ASN A 598 24.23 31.62 6.72
CA ASN A 598 25.44 31.25 7.48
C ASN A 598 26.20 32.47 8.03
N THR A 599 25.52 33.36 8.76
CA THR A 599 26.17 34.40 9.56
C THR A 599 26.74 33.81 10.85
N LEU A 600 27.71 34.49 11.46
CA LEU A 600 28.45 34.04 12.65
C LEU A 600 27.57 33.43 13.74
N THR A 601 26.58 34.19 14.20
CA THR A 601 25.67 33.78 15.29
C THR A 601 24.71 32.68 14.85
N GLN A 602 24.32 32.67 13.57
CA GLN A 602 23.33 31.73 13.07
C GLN A 602 23.93 30.35 12.78
N THR A 603 25.16 30.26 12.27
CA THR A 603 25.81 28.96 12.07
C THR A 603 26.08 28.25 13.40
N ARG A 604 26.55 28.96 14.43
CA ARG A 604 26.69 28.38 15.78
C ARG A 604 25.36 27.83 16.29
N ARG A 605 24.26 28.57 16.12
CA ARG A 605 22.90 28.11 16.49
C ARG A 605 22.47 26.88 15.69
N ASN A 606 22.77 26.81 14.40
CA ASN A 606 22.36 25.69 13.55
C ASN A 606 23.15 24.41 13.87
N ILE A 607 24.46 24.51 14.08
CA ILE A 607 25.34 23.37 14.44
C ILE A 607 25.00 22.86 15.84
N SER A 608 24.91 23.75 16.84
CA SER A 608 24.49 23.40 18.21
C SER A 608 23.13 22.68 18.22
N ARG A 609 22.14 23.16 17.46
CA ARG A 609 20.82 22.51 17.37
C ARG A 609 20.85 21.06 16.87
N HIS A 610 21.82 20.67 16.06
CA HIS A 610 21.94 19.30 15.54
C HIS A 610 22.85 18.43 16.41
N TYR A 611 24.02 18.93 16.80
CA TYR A 611 25.01 18.13 17.54
C TYR A 611 24.75 18.09 19.05
N ASP A 612 24.03 19.07 19.61
CA ASP A 612 23.61 19.05 21.01
C ASP A 612 22.25 18.35 21.22
N LEU A 613 21.74 17.62 20.21
CA LEU A 613 20.50 16.83 20.34
C LEU A 613 20.59 15.82 21.50
N SER A 614 21.64 14.98 21.50
CA SER A 614 22.03 14.10 22.61
C SER A 614 23.16 13.15 22.17
N ASN A 615 24.26 13.08 22.93
CA ASN A 615 25.31 12.06 22.72
C ASN A 615 24.75 10.63 22.83
N GLU A 616 23.73 10.41 23.66
CA GLU A 616 23.09 9.11 23.84
C GLU A 616 22.33 8.71 22.59
N LEU A 617 21.67 9.66 21.89
CA LEU A 617 21.01 9.41 20.61
C LEU A 617 22.02 8.97 19.55
N PHE A 618 23.12 9.72 19.36
CA PHE A 618 24.15 9.39 18.38
C PHE A 618 24.76 8.00 18.64
N ALA A 619 25.01 7.66 19.91
CA ALA A 619 25.53 6.36 20.30
C ALA A 619 24.58 5.18 19.98
N LEU A 620 23.30 5.41 19.70
CA LEU A 620 22.37 4.35 19.31
C LEU A 620 22.60 3.83 17.89
N PHE A 621 23.15 4.65 17.00
CA PHE A 621 23.31 4.29 15.60
C PHE A 621 24.74 4.37 15.06
N LEU A 622 25.60 5.18 15.70
CA LEU A 622 27.03 5.18 15.46
C LEU A 622 27.70 3.94 16.09
N ASP A 623 28.92 3.64 15.67
CA ASP A 623 29.79 2.69 16.34
C ASP A 623 30.51 3.34 17.54
N GLU A 624 31.33 2.57 18.25
CA GLU A 624 32.01 3.02 19.47
C GLU A 624 32.99 4.18 19.24
N THR A 625 33.40 4.44 18.00
CA THR A 625 34.23 5.60 17.66
C THR A 625 33.46 6.93 17.69
N MET A 626 32.12 6.89 17.76
CA MET A 626 31.25 8.07 17.62
C MET A 626 31.54 8.87 16.34
N SER A 627 31.91 8.21 15.25
CA SER A 627 32.23 8.88 13.99
C SER A 627 30.98 9.13 13.14
N TYR A 628 30.46 10.36 13.14
CA TYR A 628 29.36 10.77 12.25
C TYR A 628 29.84 11.24 10.87
N SER A 629 30.64 10.39 10.21
CA SER A 629 31.22 10.62 8.88
C SER A 629 31.32 9.31 8.11
N CYS A 630 31.64 9.33 6.81
CA CYS A 630 31.86 8.13 6.01
C CYS A 630 32.94 7.20 6.61
N GLY A 631 32.69 5.90 6.66
CA GLY A 631 33.72 4.87 6.84
C GLY A 631 34.29 4.38 5.50
N ILE A 632 35.44 3.72 5.50
CA ILE A 632 36.04 3.11 4.29
C ILE A 632 35.98 1.59 4.42
N PHE A 633 35.23 0.93 3.54
CA PHE A 633 34.98 -0.52 3.56
C PHE A 633 35.86 -1.23 2.53
N LYS A 634 36.46 -2.35 2.91
CA LYS A 634 37.19 -3.25 1.99
C LYS A 634 36.23 -4.21 1.29
N ASN A 635 35.16 -4.61 1.97
CA ASN A 635 34.14 -5.55 1.51
C ASN A 635 32.81 -5.28 2.24
N GLU A 636 31.71 -5.81 1.69
CA GLU A 636 30.36 -5.41 2.12
C GLU A 636 29.99 -5.87 3.53
N ASP A 637 30.59 -6.96 4.03
CA ASP A 637 30.26 -7.57 5.32
C ASP A 637 31.04 -6.99 6.52
N GLU A 638 31.94 -6.03 6.30
CA GLU A 638 32.72 -5.44 7.39
C GLU A 638 31.84 -4.63 8.35
N ASP A 639 32.21 -4.69 9.62
CA ASP A 639 31.58 -3.90 10.67
C ASP A 639 31.92 -2.41 10.54
N LEU A 640 31.01 -1.57 11.05
CA LEU A 640 31.13 -0.12 10.94
C LEU A 640 32.40 0.42 11.61
N LYS A 641 32.78 -0.11 12.78
CA LYS A 641 33.95 0.34 13.53
C LYS A 641 35.23 0.11 12.76
N THR A 642 35.41 -1.07 12.18
CA THR A 642 36.57 -1.40 11.33
C THR A 642 36.67 -0.43 10.15
N ALA A 643 35.55 -0.12 9.50
CA ALA A 643 35.52 0.83 8.40
C ALA A 643 35.86 2.27 8.84
N GLN A 644 35.40 2.71 10.02
CA GLN A 644 35.75 4.02 10.57
C GLN A 644 37.22 4.12 10.95
N MET A 645 37.77 3.09 11.60
CA MET A 645 39.19 3.05 11.96
C MET A 645 40.09 3.04 10.72
N ARG A 646 39.65 2.38 9.63
CA ARG A 646 40.35 2.45 8.35
C ARG A 646 40.33 3.84 7.75
N LYS A 647 39.17 4.52 7.77
CA LYS A 647 39.06 5.92 7.36
C LYS A 647 40.01 6.82 8.15
N ILE A 648 40.04 6.66 9.48
CA ILE A 648 40.96 7.39 10.35
C ILE A 648 42.42 7.11 9.96
N SER A 649 42.82 5.84 9.80
CA SER A 649 44.17 5.50 9.35
C SER A 649 44.55 6.15 8.02
N SER A 650 43.63 6.14 7.05
CA SER A 650 43.85 6.77 5.74
C SER A 650 44.09 8.28 5.85
N LEU A 651 43.33 8.98 6.71
CA LEU A 651 43.53 10.41 6.97
C LEU A 651 44.91 10.69 7.60
N ILE A 652 45.33 9.86 8.57
CA ILE A 652 46.63 10.00 9.25
C ILE A 652 47.78 9.79 8.26
N GLU A 653 47.68 8.76 7.42
CA GLU A 653 48.67 8.45 6.38
C GLU A 653 48.78 9.59 5.35
N LYS A 654 47.65 10.14 4.91
CA LYS A 654 47.61 11.28 3.97
C LYS A 654 48.18 12.56 4.58
N ALA A 655 47.97 12.78 5.87
CA ALA A 655 48.48 13.96 6.58
C ALA A 655 49.98 13.89 6.90
N ARG A 656 50.61 12.71 6.77
CA ARG A 656 52.06 12.50 6.97
C ARG A 656 52.56 13.03 8.32
N VAL A 657 51.77 12.80 9.37
CA VAL A 657 52.07 13.30 10.73
C VAL A 657 53.20 12.50 11.37
N ASP A 658 54.14 13.19 12.02
CA ASP A 658 55.21 12.60 12.82
C ASP A 658 55.19 13.15 14.26
N LYS A 659 56.11 12.68 15.11
CA LYS A 659 56.18 13.07 16.53
C LYS A 659 56.52 14.56 16.77
N ASN A 660 57.17 15.22 15.82
CA ASN A 660 57.63 16.60 15.92
C ASN A 660 56.59 17.59 15.38
N HIS A 661 55.60 17.10 14.62
CA HIS A 661 54.52 17.92 14.09
C HIS A 661 53.50 18.34 15.17
N GLU A 662 52.78 19.41 14.86
CA GLU A 662 51.59 19.84 15.58
C GLU A 662 50.40 19.78 14.64
N VAL A 663 49.33 19.11 15.07
CA VAL A 663 48.13 18.91 14.25
C VAL A 663 47.02 19.82 14.74
N LEU A 664 46.43 20.59 13.82
CA LEU A 664 45.18 21.30 14.04
C LEU A 664 44.05 20.55 13.33
N ASP A 665 43.00 20.20 14.08
CA ASP A 665 41.81 19.55 13.55
C ASP A 665 40.58 20.44 13.68
N ILE A 666 40.10 20.91 12.52
CA ILE A 666 38.95 21.80 12.39
C ILE A 666 37.68 20.95 12.34
N GLY A 667 36.89 21.00 13.42
CA GLY A 667 35.69 20.15 13.56
C GLY A 667 36.03 18.79 14.15
N CYS A 668 36.68 18.76 15.32
CA CYS A 668 37.26 17.53 15.87
C CYS A 668 36.24 16.48 16.38
N GLY A 669 34.96 16.82 16.36
CA GLY A 669 33.86 15.98 16.81
C GLY A 669 34.11 15.41 18.22
N TRP A 670 33.88 14.11 18.38
CA TRP A 670 34.04 13.40 19.66
C TRP A 670 35.50 12.99 19.98
N GLY A 671 36.49 13.47 19.21
CA GLY A 671 37.92 13.37 19.55
C GLY A 671 38.64 12.07 19.19
N THR A 672 38.00 11.13 18.48
CA THR A 672 38.63 9.84 18.13
C THR A 672 39.83 10.01 17.21
N LEU A 673 39.79 10.94 16.24
CA LEU A 673 40.93 11.22 15.36
C LEU A 673 42.15 11.72 16.18
N ALA A 674 41.92 12.61 17.14
CA ALA A 674 42.94 13.12 18.06
C ALA A 674 43.64 12.01 18.83
N ILE A 675 42.84 11.12 19.44
CA ILE A 675 43.34 9.99 20.22
C ILE A 675 44.21 9.07 19.35
N GLU A 676 43.75 8.75 18.13
CA GLU A 676 44.46 7.84 17.24
C GLU A 676 45.74 8.43 16.66
N ILE A 677 45.75 9.73 16.32
CA ILE A 677 46.96 10.43 15.86
C ILE A 677 48.02 10.42 16.95
N VAL A 678 47.68 10.87 18.16
CA VAL A 678 48.64 10.99 19.25
C VAL A 678 49.13 9.62 19.72
N LYS A 679 48.26 8.59 19.75
CA LYS A 679 48.70 7.22 20.09
C LYS A 679 49.73 6.67 19.11
N ARG A 680 49.64 7.01 17.82
CA ARG A 680 50.54 6.50 16.77
C ARG A 680 51.85 7.28 16.69
N THR A 681 51.79 8.59 16.91
CA THR A 681 52.91 9.50 16.60
C THR A 681 53.53 10.14 17.84
N GLY A 682 52.76 10.35 18.91
CA GLY A 682 53.17 11.16 20.06
C GLY A 682 53.21 12.66 19.78
N CYS A 683 52.64 13.13 18.67
CA CYS A 683 52.63 14.54 18.28
C CYS A 683 51.78 15.40 19.22
N LYS A 684 51.86 16.73 19.07
CA LYS A 684 50.90 17.65 19.70
C LYS A 684 49.64 17.76 18.85
N TYR A 685 48.49 17.86 19.51
CA TYR A 685 47.19 17.96 18.84
C TYR A 685 46.33 19.06 19.45
N THR A 686 45.78 19.92 18.59
CA THR A 686 44.75 20.88 18.94
C THR A 686 43.49 20.60 18.13
N GLY A 687 42.40 20.22 18.79
CA GLY A 687 41.09 20.05 18.16
C GLY A 687 40.16 21.21 18.51
N ILE A 688 39.41 21.71 17.54
CA ILE A 688 38.42 22.76 17.74
C ILE A 688 37.01 22.24 17.47
N THR A 689 36.06 22.62 18.34
CA THR A 689 34.64 22.32 18.16
C THR A 689 33.72 23.46 18.59
N LEU A 690 32.52 23.52 18.00
CA LEU A 690 31.44 24.43 18.36
C LEU A 690 30.38 23.79 19.27
N SER A 691 30.42 22.46 19.47
CA SER A 691 29.48 21.74 20.34
C SER A 691 30.07 21.54 21.73
N GLU A 692 29.34 22.01 22.74
CA GLU A 692 29.69 21.81 24.15
C GLU A 692 29.64 20.32 24.52
N GLU A 693 28.69 19.57 23.96
CA GLU A 693 28.53 18.15 24.24
C GLU A 693 29.60 17.28 23.58
N GLN A 694 30.09 17.66 22.39
CA GLN A 694 31.24 17.02 21.76
C GLN A 694 32.52 17.29 22.55
N LEU A 695 32.75 18.54 22.97
CA LEU A 695 33.92 18.91 23.78
C LEU A 695 33.97 18.07 25.07
N LYS A 696 32.88 18.07 25.86
CA LYS A 696 32.81 17.33 27.13
C LYS A 696 33.09 15.84 26.92
N TYR A 697 32.54 15.25 25.86
CA TYR A 697 32.77 13.86 25.53
C TYR A 697 34.23 13.58 25.16
N ALA A 698 34.81 14.42 24.28
CA ALA A 698 36.16 14.29 23.78
C ALA A 698 37.20 14.43 24.91
N GLU A 699 37.06 15.43 25.77
CA GLU A 699 37.92 15.64 26.94
C GLU A 699 37.87 14.45 27.91
N ARG A 700 36.68 13.92 28.17
CA ARG A 700 36.50 12.72 28.99
C ARG A 700 37.24 11.53 28.37
N LYS A 701 37.10 11.30 27.06
CA LYS A 701 37.76 10.18 26.36
C LYS A 701 39.29 10.31 26.31
N VAL A 702 39.80 11.52 26.13
CA VAL A 702 41.25 11.80 26.19
C VAL A 702 41.80 11.54 27.59
N LYS A 703 41.07 11.97 28.63
CA LYS A 703 41.44 11.71 30.03
C LYS A 703 41.44 10.22 30.37
N GLU A 704 40.43 9.47 29.91
CA GLU A 704 40.36 8.01 30.04
C GLU A 704 41.57 7.31 29.37
N CYS A 705 42.11 7.89 28.29
CA CYS A 705 43.30 7.38 27.59
C CYS A 705 44.63 7.91 28.16
N GLY A 706 44.63 8.84 29.11
CA GLY A 706 45.83 9.45 29.68
C GLY A 706 46.61 10.37 28.72
N LEU A 707 45.95 10.97 27.73
CA LEU A 707 46.59 11.74 26.65
C LEU A 707 46.46 13.26 26.80
N GLN A 708 45.99 13.75 27.96
CA GLN A 708 45.70 15.19 28.18
C GLN A 708 46.91 16.12 28.04
N GLU A 709 48.14 15.61 28.17
CA GLU A 709 49.36 16.41 27.99
C GLU A 709 49.70 16.70 26.52
N HIS A 710 49.14 15.91 25.60
CA HIS A 710 49.44 15.99 24.16
C HIS A 710 48.23 16.45 23.34
N ILE A 711 47.01 16.31 23.86
CA ILE A 711 45.77 16.68 23.18
C ILE A 711 45.09 17.83 23.94
N ARG A 712 44.88 18.93 23.24
CA ARG A 712 44.10 20.08 23.69
C ARG A 712 42.85 20.22 22.84
N PHE A 713 41.69 20.33 23.48
CA PHE A 713 40.45 20.71 22.80
C PHE A 713 40.05 22.13 23.17
N LEU A 714 39.45 22.83 22.22
CA LEU A 714 38.93 24.16 22.43
C LEU A 714 37.47 24.23 21.97
N LEU A 715 36.59 24.63 22.89
CA LEU A 715 35.27 25.17 22.53
C LEU A 715 35.49 26.60 22.04
N TYR A 716 35.99 26.70 20.83
CA TYR A 716 36.33 27.95 20.22
C TYR A 716 35.62 28.03 18.89
N ASP A 717 34.99 29.17 18.67
CA ASP A 717 34.73 29.57 17.32
C ASP A 717 36.06 30.00 16.73
N TYR A 718 36.70 29.14 15.95
CA TYR A 718 38.06 29.33 15.46
C TYR A 718 38.26 30.56 14.56
N ARG A 719 37.16 31.21 14.17
CA ARG A 719 37.17 32.58 13.61
C ARG A 719 37.74 33.57 14.60
N GLN A 720 37.72 33.34 15.90
CA GLN A 720 38.33 34.26 16.87
C GLN A 720 39.86 34.19 16.85
N LEU A 721 40.48 33.27 16.08
CA LEU A 721 41.91 33.28 15.84
C LEU A 721 42.30 34.29 14.73
N LEU A 722 41.47 34.50 13.69
CA LEU A 722 41.74 35.38 12.52
C LEU A 722 40.46 35.84 11.73
N ASP A 723 39.37 36.16 12.42
CA ASP A 723 38.03 36.62 12.00
C ASP A 723 37.03 35.75 11.17
N THR A 724 37.28 34.57 10.56
CA THR A 724 36.20 33.95 9.71
C THR A 724 36.12 32.43 9.40
N PHE A 725 35.67 31.48 10.27
CA PHE A 725 35.20 30.11 9.81
C PHE A 725 34.29 29.15 10.67
N ASN A 726 33.73 28.06 10.07
CA ASN A 726 32.80 27.06 10.65
C ASN A 726 33.30 25.58 10.56
N GLU A 727 33.10 24.74 11.59
CA GLU A 727 33.70 23.38 11.79
C GLU A 727 33.86 22.45 10.58
N MET A 728 32.99 22.51 9.57
CA MET A 728 33.05 21.69 8.36
C MET A 728 32.71 22.55 7.15
N ILE A 729 33.35 22.28 6.00
CA ILE A 729 33.19 23.09 4.78
C ILE A 729 31.74 23.07 4.26
N GLU A 730 30.97 22.02 4.52
CA GLU A 730 29.54 21.92 4.22
C GLU A 730 28.69 22.94 4.99
N HIS A 731 29.19 23.48 6.11
CA HIS A 731 28.52 24.50 6.91
C HIS A 731 29.16 25.89 6.79
N VAL A 732 30.24 26.04 6.02
CA VAL A 732 30.89 27.34 5.75
C VAL A 732 29.95 28.23 4.91
N GLY A 733 29.31 27.66 3.88
CA GLY A 733 28.50 28.42 2.92
C GLY A 733 29.32 28.89 1.72
N HIS A 734 28.66 28.97 0.57
CA HIS A 734 29.30 29.22 -0.73
C HIS A 734 30.10 30.53 -0.79
N GLU A 735 29.62 31.56 -0.11
CA GLU A 735 30.17 32.91 -0.09
C GLU A 735 31.50 33.00 0.67
N TYR A 736 31.84 31.98 1.46
CA TYR A 736 32.97 32.01 2.39
C TYR A 736 34.06 30.97 2.08
N TYR A 737 34.00 30.26 0.95
CA TYR A 737 35.00 29.24 0.63
C TYR A 737 36.40 29.82 0.34
N GLU A 738 36.50 30.98 -0.32
CA GLU A 738 37.78 31.66 -0.54
C GLU A 738 38.40 32.07 0.80
N GLU A 739 37.59 32.62 1.69
CA GLU A 739 38.01 32.97 3.05
C GLU A 739 38.52 31.74 3.77
N PHE A 740 37.77 30.63 3.70
CA PHE A 740 38.11 29.36 4.30
C PHE A 740 39.55 28.91 3.96
N PHE A 741 39.87 28.87 2.67
CA PHE A 741 41.21 28.49 2.22
C PHE A 741 42.31 29.48 2.61
N ARG A 742 42.01 30.78 2.66
CA ARG A 742 43.00 31.81 3.07
C ARG A 742 43.52 31.56 4.48
N CYS A 743 42.63 31.18 5.41
CA CYS A 743 43.07 30.91 6.77
C CYS A 743 43.68 29.55 6.96
N CYS A 744 43.15 28.51 6.30
CA CYS A 744 43.80 27.21 6.28
C CYS A 744 45.26 27.38 5.83
N GLU A 745 45.53 28.21 4.82
CA GLU A 745 46.91 28.55 4.46
C GLU A 745 47.66 29.31 5.57
N SER A 746 47.04 30.30 6.21
CA SER A 746 47.69 31.11 7.26
C SER A 746 48.08 30.32 8.51
N LEU A 747 47.34 29.25 8.81
CA LEU A 747 47.56 28.37 9.96
C LEU A 747 48.55 27.24 9.65
N LEU A 748 48.85 26.99 8.39
CA LEU A 748 49.69 25.88 7.96
C LEU A 748 51.17 26.29 7.94
N ALA A 749 52.02 25.55 8.66
CA ALA A 749 53.49 25.69 8.61
C ALA A 749 54.01 25.63 7.16
N GLU A 750 55.17 26.22 6.85
CA GLU A 750 55.68 26.38 5.47
C GLU A 750 55.70 25.09 4.64
N ASP A 751 56.10 23.98 5.26
CA ASP A 751 56.16 22.61 4.73
C ASP A 751 54.94 21.74 5.09
N GLY A 752 53.92 22.33 5.71
CA GLY A 752 52.73 21.63 6.18
C GLY A 752 51.86 21.04 5.08
N VAL A 753 51.09 20.02 5.45
CA VAL A 753 50.11 19.33 4.61
C VAL A 753 48.70 19.58 5.15
N PHE A 754 47.77 19.93 4.28
CA PHE A 754 46.36 20.10 4.63
C PHE A 754 45.52 18.98 3.99
N VAL A 755 44.76 18.25 4.81
CA VAL A 755 43.84 17.20 4.35
C VAL A 755 42.41 17.63 4.63
N LEU A 756 41.57 17.67 3.58
CA LEU A 756 40.17 18.04 3.67
C LEU A 756 39.29 16.87 3.22
N GLN A 757 38.35 16.45 4.08
CA GLN A 757 37.27 15.54 3.70
C GLN A 757 35.95 16.31 3.60
N PHE A 758 35.16 16.08 2.54
CA PHE A 758 33.86 16.74 2.38
C PHE A 758 32.89 15.99 1.45
N ILE A 759 31.61 16.04 1.80
CA ILE A 759 30.51 15.63 0.92
C ILE A 759 30.34 16.66 -0.20
N ALA A 760 30.24 16.17 -1.43
CA ALA A 760 30.15 17.00 -2.62
C ALA A 760 28.87 16.78 -3.41
N ALA A 761 28.30 17.89 -3.88
CA ALA A 761 27.33 17.90 -4.95
C ALA A 761 28.03 17.74 -6.32
N PRO A 762 27.37 17.11 -7.31
CA PRO A 762 27.88 17.04 -8.67
C PRO A 762 27.87 18.43 -9.31
N ASP A 763 28.94 18.79 -10.01
CA ASP A 763 29.16 20.13 -10.55
C ASP A 763 27.98 20.63 -11.41
N GLY A 764 27.42 19.76 -12.27
CA GLY A 764 26.29 20.11 -13.15
C GLY A 764 24.96 20.40 -12.43
N ARG A 765 24.88 20.22 -11.10
CA ARG A 765 23.71 20.51 -10.27
C ARG A 765 24.04 21.36 -9.04
N TYR A 766 25.26 21.87 -8.94
CA TYR A 766 25.72 22.61 -7.77
C TYR A 766 24.83 23.81 -7.44
N ASP A 767 24.55 24.67 -8.43
CA ASP A 767 23.71 25.86 -8.21
C ASP A 767 22.25 25.52 -7.88
N GLU A 768 21.70 24.46 -8.49
CA GLU A 768 20.34 23.98 -8.21
C GLU A 768 20.21 23.56 -6.73
N LEU A 769 21.14 22.73 -6.25
CA LEU A 769 21.14 22.22 -4.88
C LEU A 769 21.50 23.30 -3.84
N ARG A 770 22.36 24.23 -4.22
CA ARG A 770 22.77 25.35 -3.37
C ARG A 770 21.64 26.35 -3.16
N LEU A 771 20.94 26.74 -4.22
CA LEU A 771 19.90 27.79 -4.16
C LEU A 771 18.52 27.25 -3.76
N GLY A 772 18.25 25.98 -4.03
CA GLY A 772 16.95 25.38 -3.74
C GLY A 772 16.73 25.05 -2.26
N PRO A 773 15.48 25.14 -1.77
CA PRO A 773 15.09 24.43 -0.55
C PRO A 773 15.17 22.92 -0.80
N ASN A 774 15.43 22.15 0.26
CA ASN A 774 15.41 20.69 0.21
C ASN A 774 15.21 20.12 1.62
N PHE A 775 14.86 18.85 1.68
CA PHE A 775 14.67 18.11 2.94
C PHE A 775 15.84 18.28 3.93
N ILE A 776 17.09 18.21 3.45
CA ILE A 776 18.26 18.27 4.33
C ILE A 776 18.35 19.62 5.03
N LYS A 777 18.18 20.73 4.31
CA LYS A 777 18.24 22.08 4.89
C LYS A 777 17.07 22.40 5.81
N GLU A 778 15.91 21.77 5.57
CA GLU A 778 14.72 22.02 6.38
C GLU A 778 14.76 21.25 7.71
N TYR A 779 15.06 19.94 7.66
CA TYR A 779 14.90 19.02 8.80
C TYR A 779 16.21 18.64 9.50
N ILE A 780 17.34 18.55 8.79
CA ILE A 780 18.55 17.90 9.32
C ILE A 780 19.67 18.92 9.57
N PHE A 781 20.09 19.64 8.53
CA PHE A 781 21.22 20.57 8.54
C PHE A 781 20.80 21.98 8.05
N PRO A 782 20.10 22.77 8.88
CA PRO A 782 19.79 24.16 8.54
C PRO A 782 21.05 24.97 8.20
N GLY A 783 21.03 25.66 7.05
CA GLY A 783 22.19 26.42 6.54
C GLY A 783 23.26 25.57 5.84
N GLY A 784 23.10 24.24 5.79
CA GLY A 784 24.01 23.35 5.07
C GLY A 784 24.10 23.68 3.57
N CYS A 785 25.32 23.72 3.04
CA CYS A 785 25.64 23.98 1.66
C CYS A 785 26.76 23.03 1.21
N LEU A 786 26.37 21.95 0.52
CA LEU A 786 27.33 21.00 -0.04
C LEU A 786 28.15 21.69 -1.14
N PRO A 787 29.49 21.75 -1.05
CA PRO A 787 30.34 22.23 -2.14
C PRO A 787 30.31 21.29 -3.35
N SER A 788 30.88 21.71 -4.47
CA SER A 788 31.30 20.81 -5.55
C SER A 788 32.82 20.73 -5.63
N LEU A 789 33.36 19.67 -6.23
CA LEU A 789 34.82 19.52 -6.34
C LEU A 789 35.44 20.69 -7.12
N SER A 790 34.83 21.14 -8.22
CA SER A 790 35.35 22.29 -8.97
C SER A 790 35.27 23.59 -8.17
N ARG A 791 34.22 23.77 -7.36
CA ARG A 791 34.07 24.98 -6.52
C ARG A 791 35.15 25.04 -5.44
N VAL A 792 35.48 23.90 -4.82
CA VAL A 792 36.52 23.79 -3.77
C VAL A 792 37.89 24.08 -4.35
N THR A 793 38.25 23.43 -5.46
CA THR A 793 39.57 23.66 -6.10
C THR A 793 39.70 25.08 -6.66
N SER A 794 38.61 25.67 -7.15
CA SER A 794 38.62 27.06 -7.62
C SER A 794 38.76 28.06 -6.47
N ALA A 795 38.08 27.85 -5.33
CA ALA A 795 38.26 28.69 -4.14
C ALA A 795 39.71 28.62 -3.64
N MET A 796 40.25 27.41 -3.50
CA MET A 796 41.64 27.17 -3.10
C MET A 796 42.60 27.94 -4.01
N ALA A 797 42.48 27.79 -5.33
CA ALA A 797 43.38 28.43 -6.28
C ALA A 797 43.26 29.97 -6.29
N ALA A 798 42.08 30.50 -5.96
CA ALA A 798 41.82 31.94 -5.96
C ALA A 798 42.35 32.65 -4.71
N SER A 799 42.45 31.96 -3.56
CA SER A 799 42.74 32.58 -2.27
C SER A 799 43.93 31.99 -1.51
N SER A 800 44.63 31.00 -2.09
CA SER A 800 45.79 30.39 -1.45
C SER A 800 46.90 30.00 -2.44
N ARG A 801 48.11 29.73 -1.92
CA ARG A 801 49.24 29.12 -2.67
C ARG A 801 49.20 27.60 -2.68
N LEU A 802 48.16 26.98 -2.14
CA LEU A 802 48.03 25.54 -2.06
C LEU A 802 47.83 24.92 -3.45
N SER A 803 48.36 23.72 -3.63
CA SER A 803 48.20 22.87 -4.80
C SER A 803 47.61 21.52 -4.40
N VAL A 804 46.84 20.92 -5.29
CA VAL A 804 46.25 19.61 -5.06
C VAL A 804 47.30 18.52 -5.27
N ASP A 805 47.63 17.80 -4.21
CA ASP A 805 48.57 16.66 -4.24
C ASP A 805 47.86 15.35 -4.55
N HIS A 806 46.66 15.17 -4.01
CA HIS A 806 45.91 13.93 -4.11
C HIS A 806 44.40 14.17 -3.97
N VAL A 807 43.60 13.42 -4.72
CA VAL A 807 42.13 13.41 -4.64
C VAL A 807 41.65 11.98 -4.65
N GLU A 808 40.86 11.60 -3.66
CA GLU A 808 40.16 10.32 -3.61
C GLU A 808 38.66 10.54 -3.39
N ASN A 809 37.81 9.84 -4.15
CA ASN A 809 36.36 9.83 -3.94
C ASN A 809 35.96 8.56 -3.18
N ILE A 810 35.56 8.73 -1.93
CA ILE A 810 35.09 7.65 -1.05
C ILE A 810 33.55 7.56 -0.99
N GLY A 811 32.81 8.36 -1.76
CA GLY A 811 31.35 8.47 -1.68
C GLY A 811 30.59 7.15 -1.84
N THR A 812 31.13 6.17 -2.57
CA THR A 812 30.51 4.84 -2.69
C THR A 812 30.43 4.10 -1.36
N HIS A 813 31.34 4.38 -0.42
CA HIS A 813 31.35 3.81 0.93
C HIS A 813 30.31 4.47 1.85
N TYR A 814 29.89 5.71 1.54
CA TYR A 814 28.93 6.44 2.36
C TYR A 814 27.55 5.79 2.30
N TYR A 815 27.17 5.22 1.15
CA TYR A 815 25.96 4.38 1.06
C TYR A 815 25.96 3.30 2.15
N ARG A 816 27.04 2.52 2.27
CA ARG A 816 27.12 1.44 3.27
C ARG A 816 27.09 1.99 4.69
N THR A 817 27.81 3.08 4.94
CA THR A 817 27.80 3.80 6.23
C THR A 817 26.37 4.14 6.66
N LEU A 818 25.60 4.81 5.79
CA LEU A 818 24.21 5.21 6.06
C LEU A 818 23.28 4.02 6.23
N ARG A 819 23.49 2.93 5.49
CA ARG A 819 22.72 1.69 5.66
C ARG A 819 22.98 1.02 7.00
N LEU A 820 24.23 1.03 7.48
CA LEU A 820 24.57 0.51 8.81
C LEU A 820 24.04 1.43 9.92
N TRP A 821 24.14 2.76 9.78
CA TRP A 821 23.51 3.70 10.71
C TRP A 821 22.01 3.47 10.80
N ARG A 822 21.31 3.41 9.66
CA ARG A 822 19.87 3.10 9.65
C ARG A 822 19.57 1.76 10.28
N THR A 823 20.37 0.72 10.00
CA THR A 823 20.19 -0.61 10.59
C THR A 823 20.40 -0.59 12.09
N ASN A 824 21.38 0.17 12.60
CA ASN A 824 21.62 0.32 14.04
C ASN A 824 20.51 1.14 14.71
N PHE A 825 20.13 2.26 14.10
CA PHE A 825 18.99 3.09 14.51
C PHE A 825 17.69 2.27 14.58
N ARG A 826 17.53 1.34 13.63
CA ARG A 826 16.42 0.41 13.53
C ARG A 826 16.68 -0.96 14.12
N LYS A 827 17.77 -1.23 14.85
CA LYS A 827 18.19 -2.60 15.25
C LYS A 827 17.11 -3.22 16.14
N ASN A 828 16.09 -3.78 15.48
CA ASN A 828 14.73 -4.07 15.91
C ASN A 828 13.85 -4.36 14.66
N LYS A 829 13.77 -5.63 14.23
CA LYS A 829 12.57 -6.21 13.56
C LYS A 829 12.70 -7.72 13.37
N SER A 830 13.20 -8.44 14.39
CA SER A 830 13.05 -9.89 14.51
C SER A 830 13.00 -10.29 15.99
N CYS A 831 12.15 -11.27 16.28
CA CYS A 831 11.49 -11.62 17.54
C CYS A 831 12.24 -11.54 18.90
N VAL A 832 11.45 -11.15 19.93
CA VAL A 832 11.56 -11.34 21.40
C VAL A 832 12.41 -10.37 22.25
N PHE A 833 13.26 -9.49 21.71
CA PHE A 833 13.87 -8.36 22.47
C PHE A 833 13.47 -6.98 21.90
N ILE A 834 12.17 -6.78 21.71
CA ILE A 834 11.53 -5.87 20.73
C ILE A 834 11.48 -4.37 21.11
N TYR A 835 11.78 -3.96 22.35
CA TYR A 835 11.41 -2.60 22.81
C TYR A 835 12.56 -1.64 23.09
N ILE A 836 13.83 -2.06 23.04
CA ILE A 836 14.87 -1.28 23.74
C ILE A 836 15.27 0.01 23.00
N THR A 837 15.67 -0.04 21.73
CA THR A 837 16.17 1.18 21.03
C THR A 837 15.08 2.20 20.72
N LEU A 838 13.91 1.77 20.21
CA LEU A 838 12.79 2.70 19.94
C LEU A 838 12.22 3.27 21.24
N SER A 839 12.02 2.45 22.28
CA SER A 839 11.59 2.98 23.58
C SER A 839 12.68 3.83 24.22
N LYS A 840 13.97 3.57 23.97
CA LYS A 840 15.06 4.46 24.39
C LYS A 840 14.94 5.82 23.72
N ILE A 841 14.80 5.90 22.40
CA ILE A 841 14.62 7.17 21.67
C ILE A 841 13.40 7.93 22.21
N LEU A 842 12.28 7.23 22.41
CA LEU A 842 11.07 7.82 23.02
C LEU A 842 11.32 8.26 24.47
N SER A 843 12.09 7.50 25.26
CA SER A 843 12.43 7.84 26.64
C SER A 843 13.40 9.02 26.76
N LEU A 844 14.18 9.28 25.72
CA LEU A 844 15.02 10.49 25.58
C LEU A 844 14.18 11.73 25.23
N GLY A 845 12.86 11.59 25.04
CA GLY A 845 11.92 12.69 24.77
C GLY A 845 11.64 12.95 23.28
N PHE A 846 12.18 12.15 22.37
CA PHE A 846 11.91 12.28 20.94
C PHE A 846 10.60 11.61 20.55
N ASN A 847 9.85 12.21 19.62
CA ASN A 847 8.56 11.69 19.17
C ASN A 847 8.68 10.75 17.95
N HIS A 848 7.56 10.19 17.48
CA HIS A 848 7.54 9.31 16.31
C HIS A 848 7.93 10.03 15.01
N GLU A 849 7.55 11.29 14.86
CA GLU A 849 7.91 12.13 13.69
C GLU A 849 9.43 12.29 13.58
N PHE A 850 10.12 12.48 14.70
CA PHE A 850 11.58 12.54 14.77
C PHE A 850 12.21 11.25 14.23
N ILE A 851 11.69 10.09 14.65
CA ILE A 851 12.17 8.77 14.19
C ILE A 851 12.00 8.66 12.67
N LEU A 852 10.82 8.98 12.15
CA LEU A 852 10.55 8.92 10.70
C LEU A 852 11.39 9.93 9.91
N THR A 853 11.67 11.11 10.48
CA THR A 853 12.56 12.12 9.89
C THR A 853 13.97 11.57 9.72
N TRP A 854 14.52 10.92 10.75
CA TRP A 854 15.84 10.30 10.70
C TRP A 854 15.90 9.08 9.77
N GLU A 855 14.86 8.26 9.74
CA GLU A 855 14.75 7.17 8.76
C GLU A 855 14.75 7.69 7.32
N TYR A 856 13.99 8.77 7.06
CA TYR A 856 13.94 9.42 5.76
C TYR A 856 15.31 9.99 5.40
N TYR A 857 15.98 10.65 6.33
CA TYR A 857 17.34 11.17 6.16
C TYR A 857 18.34 10.09 5.71
N PHE A 858 18.38 8.95 6.40
CA PHE A 858 19.32 7.90 6.05
C PHE A 858 19.09 7.35 4.64
N ASP A 859 17.84 7.08 4.26
CA ASP A 859 17.51 6.56 2.93
C ASP A 859 17.65 7.62 1.82
N TYR A 860 17.33 8.88 2.12
CA TYR A 860 17.51 10.02 1.23
C TYR A 860 18.98 10.20 0.84
N CYS A 861 19.87 10.26 1.82
CA CYS A 861 21.31 10.37 1.57
C CYS A 861 21.86 9.08 0.92
N ALA A 862 21.41 7.91 1.37
CA ALA A 862 21.86 6.63 0.81
C ALA A 862 21.52 6.51 -0.68
N ALA A 863 20.31 6.94 -1.09
CA ALA A 863 19.91 7.00 -2.50
C ALA A 863 20.86 7.92 -3.29
N GLY A 864 21.21 9.09 -2.73
CA GLY A 864 22.15 10.04 -3.33
C GLY A 864 23.52 9.43 -3.63
N PHE A 865 24.14 8.80 -2.63
CA PHE A 865 25.45 8.15 -2.78
C PHE A 865 25.39 6.90 -3.66
N LYS A 866 24.35 6.06 -3.53
CA LYS A 866 24.21 4.83 -4.33
C LYS A 866 24.07 5.14 -5.82
N THR A 867 23.39 6.23 -6.15
CA THR A 867 23.18 6.70 -7.53
C THR A 867 24.31 7.61 -8.02
N LYS A 868 25.34 7.86 -7.20
CA LYS A 868 26.44 8.80 -7.49
C LYS A 868 25.97 10.22 -7.81
N THR A 869 24.81 10.60 -7.27
CA THR A 869 24.31 11.98 -7.31
C THR A 869 24.80 12.81 -6.13
N LEU A 870 25.58 12.18 -5.23
CA LEU A 870 26.45 12.78 -4.23
C LEU A 870 27.81 12.08 -4.27
N GLY A 871 28.88 12.82 -3.95
CA GLY A 871 30.23 12.30 -3.73
C GLY A 871 30.71 12.60 -2.32
N ASP A 872 31.82 12.00 -1.92
CA ASP A 872 32.56 12.36 -0.70
C ASP A 872 34.04 12.27 -1.04
N TYR A 873 34.77 13.36 -0.87
CA TYR A 873 36.15 13.49 -1.33
C TYR A 873 37.10 13.69 -0.17
N GLN A 874 38.24 12.99 -0.20
CA GLN A 874 39.42 13.33 0.59
C GLN A 874 40.45 13.97 -0.34
N VAL A 875 40.79 15.23 -0.08
CA VAL A 875 41.74 16.02 -0.87
C VAL A 875 42.94 16.39 -0.01
N VAL A 876 44.14 16.16 -0.54
CA VAL A 876 45.40 16.55 0.08
C VAL A 876 45.94 17.77 -0.65
N PHE A 877 46.33 18.78 0.11
CA PHE A 877 46.89 20.03 -0.36
C PHE A 877 48.27 20.27 0.23
N SER A 878 49.20 20.74 -0.59
CA SER A 878 50.54 21.16 -0.17
C SER A 878 50.97 22.43 -0.90
N ARG A 879 52.12 23.01 -0.52
CA ARG A 879 52.70 24.16 -1.25
C ARG A 879 53.64 23.69 -2.36
N PRO A 880 53.68 24.38 -3.52
CA PRO A 880 54.72 24.19 -4.51
C PRO A 880 56.11 24.31 -3.88
N GLY A 881 56.95 23.30 -4.08
CA GLY A 881 58.31 23.26 -3.52
C GLY A 881 58.44 22.46 -2.21
N ASN A 882 57.34 21.95 -1.64
CA ASN A 882 57.43 20.95 -0.57
C ASN A 882 58.17 19.71 -1.07
N VAL A 883 59.26 19.35 -0.39
CA VAL A 883 60.09 18.20 -0.77
C VAL A 883 59.37 16.92 -0.37
N VAL A 884 59.17 16.02 -1.34
CA VAL A 884 58.59 14.69 -1.08
C VAL A 884 59.61 13.87 -0.30
N THR A 885 59.35 13.64 0.98
CA THR A 885 60.12 12.71 1.84
C THR A 885 59.51 11.33 1.86
#